data_AF-A0A3D1JFX0-F1
#
_entry.id   AF-A0A3D1JFX0-F1
#
_cell.length_a   1.000
_cell.length_b   1.000
_cell.length_c   1.000
_cell.angle_alpha   90.00
_cell.angle_beta   90.00
_cell.angle_gamma   90.00
#
_symmetry.space_group_name_H-M   'P 1'
#
loop_
_entity.id
_entity.type
_entity.pdbx_description
1 polymer ?
#
loop_
_entity_poly.entity_id
_entity_poly.type
_entity_poly.pdbx_seq_one_letter_code
_entity_poly.pdbx_strand_id
1 'polypeptide(L)'
;MKECCMKFYPRTRFAVRLVLILAVVASMLSVAAGPAVPVARLHQPATDTLIFFAADGLRQDLVAKYAGQKLLPVMGELLRKGASAADGGLLTQAPSNTGAGWYSLATGAWASVTGSTNNTFHKNGASFSSRTAAFDDGVLQAETIAQAAERGGKRVAQIEWAGGRNAVIRGPTLDYRVFLSGRGVATNYISDTDNAAFVASFGLQFDHPSGFAGQAPFAGAAPAPADGWVNVPVSYSPAMEMHMRVLDFGVDKYGLNAYIYDATDDGVTNYDRVLFSPGKDGAVAVADLTCGEWGDIKVKVVGGALDGLTAGMLVKVEELSADLSRVRLFHTSVTRAIASWPDWPGDPGFSGDFAEFVAQKFPTSTAADYAVLEAGIVSEETYVEQGLYWETAYHPLIEYILTNYAPDLVLVGYPTTDEFQHQFLSLVTPALPDGQPNPAYDDVQVNGTPDGRVNEREGFLKRAYQGADATLKLVRSLMPKQTTVFVSSDHGFAPQFLAVDASKVLVDLGLLSKPQTSNCRPASGETIGKAKACWAGGTVQIYLNLAGRDPAGGGLQQVAATDEAATVAAIKAAFASLSDPNDWTGDGAPEGWKVIDRVYTRAEARFIPNGPGTFADMAHPTRTGDVVAFAYPPYQFDAATPGSLVALSAFFGQHGYVPDVQVPDANVNMRATFLAGGKAIGKGTFAGLRTIDLAPTIAFLMDIPMPQHAQGRVLTEILDGASRYRKVSVIGLNDFHGQLDPTTLAIDGRNISVGGAAYLATRFDEEAAALPGDTLLLAAGDNVGASPPNSGLLDDMPAIDVENAWGLDATAYGNHEFDYGVARLLQHQARAVFPFLGVNIIETATGKAPSWVKTSQVFTVDGVKVGVIGAALENTPELVSKDATRGLTFLPAAERIRAESERLRKKGVKVQIVVIHEGTALGSNAVDGIPAVLWEGPVVDIASLLQDTTVDVILAGHTHRISNLMVGDILVAEGLNAGATYSVLQMLIQGEDVLWAGGATRVATTLGVTPRSDVQAIVDAANAETAVLRNKVIGRQAFDIRRDPTRLNESAMGNLIADAMRVKYPAVDAALTNSGGLRADLVCSPPSAGEAPCEITWGEMFAVLPFGNRTIIATYTGEQLKTAFLNGFSPVCNSAIATGRFPQVSGLKVAFHCEGLTPVVDGIWKAPAGPSGPLTPVGPTDTVRLVTNDFMFGGGDGYTILGQGANVLNPGDGLLEISIDYVAANSPVAPVVEGRIVRNP
;
A
#
# COMPACT_ATOMS: atom_id res chain seq x y z
N MET A 1 50.27 -13.22 -39.36
CA MET A 1 51.55 -13.93 -39.22
C MET A 1 51.27 -15.43 -39.09
N LYS A 2 51.82 -16.19 -40.04
CA LYS A 2 52.19 -17.64 -40.05
C LYS A 2 51.25 -18.65 -39.38
N GLU A 3 50.49 -19.46 -40.13
CA GLU A 3 50.90 -20.66 -40.91
C GLU A 3 51.17 -21.91 -40.07
N CYS A 4 50.38 -22.98 -40.29
CA CYS A 4 50.84 -24.26 -40.88
C CYS A 4 49.66 -25.25 -40.93
N CYS A 5 49.18 -25.64 -42.12
CA CYS A 5 49.53 -26.87 -42.87
C CYS A 5 48.66 -28.09 -42.44
N MET A 6 48.07 -28.92 -43.31
CA MET A 6 48.32 -29.21 -44.72
C MET A 6 47.16 -30.07 -45.30
N LYS A 7 46.67 -29.67 -46.50
CA LYS A 7 46.41 -30.43 -47.76
C LYS A 7 45.55 -31.73 -47.72
N PHE A 8 44.65 -32.02 -48.68
CA PHE A 8 44.74 -31.95 -50.16
C PHE A 8 43.35 -31.86 -50.86
N TYR A 9 43.37 -31.23 -52.06
CA TYR A 9 42.34 -30.95 -53.09
C TYR A 9 41.83 -32.21 -53.88
N PRO A 10 40.85 -32.16 -54.85
CA PRO A 10 40.25 -31.01 -55.56
C PRO A 10 38.71 -30.99 -55.83
N ARG A 11 38.23 -29.79 -56.24
CA ARG A 11 37.20 -29.40 -57.25
C ARG A 11 36.24 -30.52 -57.75
N THR A 12 34.91 -30.37 -57.81
CA THR A 12 34.11 -29.38 -58.58
C THR A 12 32.60 -29.52 -58.27
N ARG A 13 31.92 -28.37 -58.15
CA ARG A 13 30.53 -28.02 -58.52
C ARG A 13 29.39 -29.08 -58.53
N PHE A 14 28.38 -28.70 -57.75
CA PHE A 14 26.92 -28.94 -57.89
C PHE A 14 26.36 -30.32 -57.55
N ALA A 15 25.19 -30.24 -56.91
CA ALA A 15 24.11 -31.22 -56.81
C ALA A 15 24.06 -32.11 -55.55
N VAL A 16 22.99 -31.84 -54.78
CA VAL A 16 21.99 -32.81 -54.31
C VAL A 16 22.37 -33.75 -53.15
N ARG A 17 21.43 -33.75 -52.19
CA ARG A 17 21.30 -34.54 -50.95
C ARG A 17 21.31 -36.07 -51.18
N LEU A 18 21.20 -36.78 -50.03
CA LEU A 18 20.81 -38.19 -49.80
C LEU A 18 22.03 -39.15 -49.75
N VAL A 19 22.24 -40.12 -48.83
CA VAL A 19 21.41 -40.97 -47.94
C VAL A 19 22.34 -41.60 -46.86
N LEU A 20 21.86 -41.83 -45.63
CA LEU A 20 21.79 -43.15 -44.92
C LEU A 20 21.31 -42.92 -43.47
N ILE A 21 20.02 -43.14 -43.18
CA ILE A 21 19.37 -44.40 -42.74
C ILE A 21 19.79 -44.82 -41.32
N LEU A 22 18.90 -44.59 -40.33
CA LEU A 22 18.25 -45.61 -39.49
C LEU A 22 17.38 -44.96 -38.40
N ALA A 23 16.05 -44.98 -38.60
CA ALA A 23 15.00 -45.10 -37.57
C ALA A 23 13.63 -44.76 -38.19
N VAL A 24 12.95 -45.78 -38.72
CA VAL A 24 11.57 -45.71 -39.20
C VAL A 24 10.69 -46.21 -38.06
N VAL A 25 9.95 -45.32 -37.39
CA VAL A 25 8.56 -45.41 -36.90
C VAL A 25 8.27 -44.10 -36.14
N ALA A 26 7.99 -43.01 -36.88
CA ALA A 26 7.41 -41.77 -36.35
C ALA A 26 7.14 -40.80 -37.51
N SER A 27 6.12 -41.05 -38.33
CA SER A 27 5.64 -40.05 -39.32
C SER A 27 4.30 -40.46 -39.93
N MET A 28 3.22 -40.32 -39.16
CA MET A 28 1.91 -39.96 -39.69
C MET A 28 1.19 -39.13 -38.63
N LEU A 29 1.36 -37.80 -38.71
CA LEU A 29 0.46 -36.72 -38.25
C LEU A 29 1.30 -35.42 -38.19
N SER A 30 1.62 -34.87 -39.35
CA SER A 30 2.06 -33.48 -39.47
C SER A 30 1.04 -32.75 -40.35
N VAL A 31 -0.02 -32.27 -39.72
CA VAL A 31 -0.82 -31.19 -40.30
C VAL A 31 0.05 -29.95 -40.17
N ALA A 32 0.48 -29.40 -41.31
CA ALA A 32 1.24 -28.17 -41.35
C ALA A 32 0.37 -27.03 -40.79
N ALA A 33 0.70 -26.57 -39.59
CA ALA A 33 0.36 -25.22 -39.17
C ALA A 33 1.09 -24.26 -40.13
N GLY A 34 0.33 -23.53 -40.95
CA GLY A 34 0.87 -22.37 -41.63
C GLY A 34 1.38 -21.36 -40.59
N PRO A 35 2.32 -20.47 -40.93
CA PRO A 35 2.77 -19.46 -39.98
C PRO A 35 1.56 -18.60 -39.62
N ALA A 36 1.15 -18.64 -38.36
CA ALA A 36 0.26 -17.63 -37.82
C ALA A 36 0.93 -16.29 -38.06
N VAL A 37 0.29 -15.43 -38.86
CA VAL A 37 0.66 -14.02 -38.89
C VAL A 37 0.31 -13.49 -37.51
N PRO A 38 1.28 -13.01 -36.70
CA PRO A 38 0.92 -12.38 -35.45
C PRO A 38 0.25 -11.07 -35.82
N VAL A 39 -1.06 -10.96 -35.57
CA VAL A 39 -1.71 -9.65 -35.45
C VAL A 39 -1.35 -9.16 -34.06
N ALA A 40 -0.10 -8.75 -33.86
CA ALA A 40 0.27 -8.02 -32.66
C ALA A 40 -0.41 -6.66 -32.76
N ARG A 41 -1.42 -6.41 -31.93
CA ARG A 41 -1.87 -5.04 -31.64
C ARG A 41 -0.79 -4.41 -30.75
N LEU A 42 0.36 -4.09 -31.33
CA LEU A 42 1.35 -3.25 -30.65
C LEU A 42 0.77 -1.84 -30.58
N HIS A 43 -0.05 -1.58 -29.55
CA HIS A 43 -0.32 -0.22 -29.15
C HIS A 43 1.03 0.43 -28.82
N GLN A 44 1.35 1.53 -29.50
CA GLN A 44 2.53 2.29 -29.15
C GLN A 44 2.16 3.16 -27.95
N PRO A 45 3.01 3.21 -26.91
CA PRO A 45 2.76 4.07 -25.78
C PRO A 45 2.64 5.53 -26.26
N ALA A 46 1.85 6.33 -25.56
CA ALA A 46 1.79 7.76 -25.85
C ALA A 46 3.16 8.44 -25.61
N THR A 47 3.99 7.85 -24.74
CA THR A 47 5.40 8.23 -24.49
C THR A 47 6.25 7.02 -24.14
N ASP A 48 7.45 6.92 -24.73
CA ASP A 48 8.41 5.86 -24.38
C ASP A 48 9.11 6.13 -23.05
N THR A 49 9.40 7.41 -22.76
CA THR A 49 10.08 7.86 -21.55
C THR A 49 9.31 8.94 -20.79
N LEU A 50 9.39 8.93 -19.46
CA LEU A 50 8.72 9.89 -18.58
C LEU A 50 9.61 10.30 -17.38
N ILE A 51 9.61 11.60 -17.06
CA ILE A 51 10.14 12.17 -15.82
C ILE A 51 8.96 12.48 -14.91
N PHE A 52 8.95 11.90 -13.72
CA PHE A 52 8.07 12.30 -12.63
C PHE A 52 8.90 12.99 -11.55
N PHE A 53 8.94 14.31 -11.63
CA PHE A 53 9.68 15.16 -10.70
C PHE A 53 8.74 15.68 -9.62
N ALA A 54 9.12 15.54 -8.36
CA ALA A 54 8.40 16.12 -7.24
C ALA A 54 9.36 16.97 -6.40
N ALA A 55 8.96 18.18 -6.01
CA ALA A 55 9.68 18.95 -5.02
C ALA A 55 8.79 19.09 -3.78
N ASP A 56 9.34 18.78 -2.62
CA ASP A 56 8.61 18.70 -1.36
C ASP A 56 8.10 20.10 -0.97
N GLY A 57 6.82 20.23 -0.62
CA GLY A 57 6.19 21.51 -0.30
C GLY A 57 6.17 22.57 -1.43
N LEU A 58 6.42 22.21 -2.69
CA LEU A 58 6.44 23.13 -3.83
C LEU A 58 5.03 23.66 -4.14
N ARG A 59 4.86 24.98 -4.02
CA ARG A 59 3.59 25.69 -4.27
C ARG A 59 3.46 26.26 -5.67
N GLN A 60 2.34 26.00 -6.34
CA GLN A 60 2.15 26.40 -7.73
C GLN A 60 2.07 27.93 -7.90
N ASP A 61 1.46 28.62 -6.96
CA ASP A 61 1.37 30.09 -6.96
C ASP A 61 2.74 30.75 -6.88
N LEU A 62 3.67 30.19 -6.09
CA LEU A 62 5.05 30.63 -6.01
C LEU A 62 5.84 30.26 -7.27
N VAL A 63 5.62 29.09 -7.85
CA VAL A 63 6.18 28.73 -9.16
C VAL A 63 5.76 29.73 -10.24
N ALA A 64 4.47 30.10 -10.29
CA ALA A 64 3.97 31.09 -11.24
C ALA A 64 4.60 32.48 -11.00
N LYS A 65 4.69 32.92 -9.73
CA LYS A 65 5.33 34.19 -9.33
C LYS A 65 6.79 34.24 -9.79
N TYR A 66 7.61 33.24 -9.44
CA TYR A 66 9.04 33.21 -9.75
C TYR A 66 9.33 32.94 -11.23
N ALA A 67 8.47 32.18 -11.93
CA ALA A 67 8.53 32.04 -13.37
C ALA A 67 8.25 33.38 -14.09
N GLY A 68 7.30 34.17 -13.59
CA GLY A 68 7.05 35.54 -14.07
C GLY A 68 8.26 36.47 -13.92
N GLN A 69 9.06 36.25 -12.87
CA GLN A 69 10.34 36.93 -12.64
C GLN A 69 11.51 36.33 -13.45
N LYS A 70 11.26 35.32 -14.28
CA LYS A 70 12.26 34.59 -15.10
C LYS A 70 13.30 33.81 -14.28
N LEU A 71 12.98 33.43 -13.05
CA LEU A 71 13.87 32.66 -12.17
C LEU A 71 13.77 31.15 -12.40
N LEU A 72 12.62 30.67 -12.89
CA LEU A 72 12.32 29.25 -13.11
C LEU A 72 12.11 28.98 -14.61
N PRO A 73 13.17 28.93 -15.43
CA PRO A 73 13.04 28.81 -16.89
C PRO A 73 12.35 27.53 -17.34
N VAL A 74 12.56 26.40 -16.67
CA VAL A 74 12.03 25.09 -17.06
C VAL A 74 10.55 24.97 -16.69
N MET A 75 10.20 25.19 -15.43
CA MET A 75 8.81 25.20 -14.96
C MET A 75 8.01 26.32 -15.60
N GLY A 76 8.62 27.49 -15.84
CA GLY A 76 8.01 28.58 -16.58
C GLY A 76 7.72 28.22 -18.05
N GLU A 77 8.53 27.37 -18.68
CA GLU A 77 8.18 26.81 -19.99
C GLU A 77 6.95 25.90 -19.91
N LEU A 78 6.91 25.00 -18.93
CA LEU A 78 5.79 24.07 -18.73
C LEU A 78 4.47 24.83 -18.49
N LEU A 79 4.47 25.86 -17.63
CA LEU A 79 3.31 26.74 -17.44
C LEU A 79 2.81 27.39 -18.75
N ARG A 80 3.72 27.75 -19.66
CA ARG A 80 3.36 28.46 -20.90
C ARG A 80 2.94 27.54 -22.04
N LYS A 81 3.48 26.33 -22.09
CA LYS A 81 3.36 25.42 -23.26
C LYS A 81 2.67 24.10 -22.94
N GLY A 82 2.59 23.72 -21.68
CA GLY A 82 2.03 22.45 -21.23
C GLY A 82 0.71 22.61 -20.49
N ALA A 83 0.40 21.62 -19.66
CA ALA A 83 -0.76 21.58 -18.79
C ALA A 83 -0.40 22.01 -17.37
N SER A 84 -1.32 22.70 -16.69
CA SER A 84 -1.20 23.00 -15.25
C SER A 84 -2.53 22.79 -14.54
N ALA A 85 -2.49 22.61 -13.22
CA ALA A 85 -3.71 22.64 -12.42
C ALA A 85 -4.27 24.07 -12.31
N ALA A 86 -5.59 24.22 -12.26
CA ALA A 86 -6.28 25.47 -11.96
C ALA A 86 -6.30 25.74 -10.45
N ASP A 87 -6.90 26.87 -10.06
CA ASP A 87 -7.27 27.16 -8.67
C ASP A 87 -6.11 26.98 -7.67
N GLY A 88 -4.89 27.37 -8.04
CA GLY A 88 -3.74 27.35 -7.15
C GLY A 88 -2.99 26.01 -7.02
N GLY A 89 -3.45 24.92 -7.65
CA GLY A 89 -2.73 23.64 -7.66
C GLY A 89 -3.62 22.39 -7.64
N LEU A 90 -2.98 21.22 -7.50
CA LEU A 90 -3.63 19.93 -7.31
C LEU A 90 -4.37 19.85 -5.98
N LEU A 91 -5.51 19.18 -6.04
CA LEU A 91 -6.25 18.72 -4.87
C LEU A 91 -5.47 17.55 -4.25
N THR A 92 -5.01 17.72 -3.01
CA THR A 92 -4.02 16.83 -2.40
C THR A 92 -4.61 15.93 -1.30
N GLN A 93 -3.86 14.96 -0.81
CA GLN A 93 -4.31 14.05 0.24
C GLN A 93 -4.57 14.76 1.58
N ALA A 94 -5.32 14.09 2.47
CA ALA A 94 -5.50 14.50 3.85
C ALA A 94 -4.82 13.49 4.82
N PRO A 95 -4.11 13.97 5.87
CA PRO A 95 -3.59 15.33 5.97
C PRO A 95 -2.56 15.57 4.87
N SER A 96 -2.38 16.83 4.46
CA SER A 96 -1.40 17.21 3.44
C SER A 96 0.02 17.23 4.02
N ASN A 97 0.50 16.06 4.45
CA ASN A 97 1.81 15.82 5.07
C ASN A 97 2.66 14.91 4.20
N THR A 98 3.98 15.02 4.33
CA THR A 98 5.02 14.27 3.60
C THR A 98 4.70 12.78 3.44
N GLY A 99 4.53 12.07 4.55
CA GLY A 99 4.33 10.63 4.57
C GLY A 99 3.07 10.17 3.82
N ALA A 100 1.98 10.92 3.94
CA ALA A 100 0.73 10.60 3.24
C ALA A 100 0.82 11.00 1.76
N GLY A 101 1.49 12.12 1.45
CA GLY A 101 1.55 12.70 0.11
C GLY A 101 2.45 11.97 -0.86
N TRP A 102 3.66 11.63 -0.43
CA TRP A 102 4.59 10.87 -1.26
C TRP A 102 4.00 9.50 -1.64
N TYR A 103 3.32 8.82 -0.73
CA TYR A 103 2.61 7.58 -1.07
C TYR A 103 1.36 7.79 -1.91
N SER A 104 0.64 8.89 -1.74
CA SER A 104 -0.49 9.19 -2.62
C SER A 104 -0.04 9.45 -4.06
N LEU A 105 1.06 10.18 -4.26
CA LEU A 105 1.71 10.37 -5.57
C LEU A 105 2.20 9.04 -6.16
N ALA A 106 2.86 8.22 -5.33
CA ALA A 106 3.48 6.98 -5.79
C ALA A 106 2.46 5.91 -6.16
N THR A 107 1.29 5.87 -5.52
CA THR A 107 0.32 4.75 -5.67
C THR A 107 -0.93 5.14 -6.45
N GLY A 108 -1.27 6.43 -6.50
CA GLY A 108 -2.56 6.88 -7.00
C GLY A 108 -3.71 6.56 -6.05
N ALA A 109 -3.45 6.35 -4.76
CA ALA A 109 -4.44 6.01 -3.75
C ALA A 109 -4.39 6.98 -2.56
N TRP A 110 -5.50 7.15 -1.84
CA TRP A 110 -5.54 8.00 -0.66
C TRP A 110 -4.92 7.33 0.59
N ALA A 111 -4.70 8.12 1.64
CA ALA A 111 -4.16 7.65 2.91
C ALA A 111 -4.95 6.50 3.56
N SER A 112 -6.27 6.41 3.31
CA SER A 112 -7.11 5.30 3.75
C SER A 112 -6.76 3.95 3.11
N VAL A 113 -5.98 3.96 2.02
CA VAL A 113 -5.55 2.77 1.27
C VAL A 113 -4.04 2.58 1.32
N THR A 114 -3.24 3.65 1.26
CA THR A 114 -1.76 3.53 1.34
C THR A 114 -1.28 3.08 2.71
N GLY A 115 -2.11 3.25 3.74
CA GLY A 115 -1.77 2.89 5.13
C GLY A 115 -0.89 3.92 5.84
N SER A 116 -0.47 4.99 5.16
CA SER A 116 0.27 6.12 5.76
C SER A 116 -0.69 7.29 5.99
N THR A 117 -1.17 7.42 7.22
CA THR A 117 -2.19 8.41 7.60
C THR A 117 -1.59 9.69 8.17
N ASN A 118 -0.28 9.70 8.45
CA ASN A 118 0.46 10.86 8.94
C ASN A 118 1.98 10.61 8.86
N ASN A 119 2.82 11.63 9.12
CA ASN A 119 4.28 11.42 9.26
C ASN A 119 4.62 10.50 10.45
N THR A 120 3.87 10.63 11.54
CA THR A 120 3.91 9.71 12.69
C THR A 120 2.49 9.40 13.17
N PHE A 121 2.19 8.12 13.34
CA PHE A 121 0.87 7.64 13.75
C PHE A 121 0.98 6.38 14.62
N HIS A 122 -0.16 5.85 15.07
CA HIS A 122 -0.23 4.62 15.84
C HIS A 122 -1.11 3.58 15.13
N LYS A 123 -0.72 2.31 15.20
CA LYS A 123 -1.50 1.18 14.70
C LYS A 123 -2.36 0.63 15.86
N ASN A 124 -3.67 0.70 15.74
CA ASN A 124 -4.61 0.13 16.72
C ASN A 124 -4.32 -1.36 16.92
N GLY A 125 -4.32 -1.83 18.17
CA GLY A 125 -3.94 -3.19 18.54
C GLY A 125 -2.45 -3.40 18.79
N ALA A 126 -1.57 -2.44 18.45
CA ALA A 126 -0.18 -2.47 18.88
C ALA A 126 -0.04 -2.00 20.35
N SER A 127 1.12 -2.24 20.97
CA SER A 127 1.43 -1.67 22.29
C SER A 127 1.19 -0.16 22.29
N PHE A 128 0.45 0.37 23.28
CA PHE A 128 0.08 1.78 23.31
C PHE A 128 1.28 2.73 23.48
N SER A 129 2.42 2.23 23.95
CA SER A 129 3.70 2.95 23.99
C SER A 129 4.42 3.06 22.64
N SER A 130 3.98 2.33 21.62
CA SER A 130 4.60 2.30 20.30
C SER A 130 4.21 3.53 19.45
N ARG A 131 5.03 3.83 18.45
CA ARG A 131 4.72 4.75 17.35
C ARG A 131 5.13 4.11 16.04
N THR A 132 4.60 4.61 14.93
CA THR A 132 4.97 4.22 13.57
C THR A 132 5.28 5.47 12.77
N ALA A 133 6.42 5.49 12.07
CA ALA A 133 6.74 6.53 11.10
C ALA A 133 6.22 6.14 9.71
N ALA A 134 5.89 7.12 8.88
CA ALA A 134 5.28 6.92 7.56
C ALA A 134 6.05 5.98 6.62
N PHE A 135 7.37 5.95 6.73
CA PHE A 135 8.25 5.18 5.85
C PHE A 135 8.89 3.97 6.54
N ASP A 136 8.41 3.57 7.72
CA ASP A 136 8.79 2.30 8.34
C ASP A 136 8.32 1.12 7.48
N ASP A 137 9.03 -0.01 7.56
CA ASP A 137 8.61 -1.26 6.92
C ASP A 137 7.23 -1.69 7.45
N GLY A 138 6.38 -2.26 6.59
CA GLY A 138 5.04 -2.68 6.99
C GLY A 138 4.01 -1.54 6.94
N VAL A 139 4.34 -0.37 6.38
CA VAL A 139 3.44 0.77 6.28
C VAL A 139 2.76 0.87 4.91
N LEU A 140 3.50 0.72 3.80
CA LEU A 140 2.97 0.94 2.46
C LEU A 140 2.05 -0.20 2.03
N GLN A 141 0.73 -0.04 2.17
CA GLN A 141 -0.25 -1.10 1.87
C GLN A 141 -0.76 -1.09 0.41
N ALA A 142 -0.12 -0.30 -0.46
CA ALA A 142 -0.55 -0.12 -1.84
C ALA A 142 0.64 -0.25 -2.80
N GLU A 143 0.38 -0.86 -3.96
CA GLU A 143 1.35 -0.95 -5.06
C GLU A 143 1.64 0.44 -5.63
N THR A 144 2.92 0.69 -5.93
CA THR A 144 3.38 1.96 -6.53
C THR A 144 3.43 1.90 -8.06
N ILE A 145 3.45 3.07 -8.69
CA ILE A 145 3.69 3.23 -10.13
C ILE A 145 5.08 2.74 -10.54
N ALA A 146 6.06 2.78 -9.64
CA ALA A 146 7.39 2.22 -9.89
C ALA A 146 7.33 0.69 -10.04
N GLN A 147 6.63 0.00 -9.12
CA GLN A 147 6.39 -1.44 -9.19
C GLN A 147 5.55 -1.82 -10.41
N ALA A 148 4.46 -1.07 -10.65
CA ALA A 148 3.59 -1.31 -11.79
C ALA A 148 4.32 -1.12 -13.14
N ALA A 149 5.22 -0.14 -13.24
CA ALA A 149 6.05 0.10 -14.41
C ALA A 149 7.06 -1.04 -14.65
N GLU A 150 7.73 -1.55 -13.61
CA GLU A 150 8.61 -2.72 -13.76
C GLU A 150 7.83 -3.99 -14.14
N ARG A 151 6.62 -4.17 -13.59
CA ARG A 151 5.70 -5.23 -14.03
C ARG A 151 5.32 -5.08 -15.50
N GLY A 152 5.14 -3.83 -15.96
CA GLY A 152 4.95 -3.48 -17.37
C GLY A 152 6.23 -3.54 -18.22
N GLY A 153 7.34 -4.04 -17.69
CA GLY A 153 8.60 -4.22 -18.42
C GLY A 153 9.44 -2.96 -18.60
N LYS A 154 9.13 -1.86 -17.90
CA LYS A 154 9.89 -0.62 -17.96
C LYS A 154 11.06 -0.64 -16.98
N ARG A 155 12.11 0.10 -17.34
CA ARG A 155 13.27 0.37 -16.47
C ARG A 155 12.96 1.59 -15.60
N VAL A 156 12.95 1.40 -14.29
CA VAL A 156 12.57 2.47 -13.35
C VAL A 156 13.78 2.89 -12.51
N ALA A 157 13.93 4.20 -12.27
CA ALA A 157 14.85 4.72 -11.26
C ALA A 157 14.10 5.64 -10.31
N GLN A 158 14.39 5.52 -9.01
CA GLN A 158 13.88 6.40 -7.95
C GLN A 158 15.06 7.14 -7.34
N ILE A 159 15.04 8.47 -7.31
CA ILE A 159 16.15 9.28 -6.82
C ILE A 159 15.61 10.36 -5.88
N GLU A 160 15.99 10.30 -4.60
CA GLU A 160 15.43 11.13 -3.54
C GLU A 160 13.89 11.04 -3.49
N TRP A 161 13.34 9.88 -3.79
CA TRP A 161 11.89 9.69 -3.76
C TRP A 161 11.49 9.16 -2.38
N ALA A 162 10.90 10.02 -1.55
CA ALA A 162 10.63 9.69 -0.15
C ALA A 162 9.74 8.44 0.00
N GLY A 163 10.22 7.46 0.77
CA GLY A 163 9.57 6.16 0.95
C GLY A 163 9.76 5.20 -0.23
N GLY A 164 10.54 5.59 -1.25
CA GLY A 164 10.82 4.78 -2.44
C GLY A 164 11.53 3.47 -2.14
N ARG A 165 12.22 3.37 -0.99
CA ARG A 165 12.83 2.09 -0.54
C ARG A 165 11.77 1.00 -0.30
N ASN A 166 10.55 1.37 0.08
CA ASN A 166 9.47 0.43 0.39
C ASN A 166 8.75 -0.05 -0.89
N ALA A 167 8.93 0.65 -2.01
CA ALA A 167 8.44 0.22 -3.32
C ALA A 167 9.27 -0.94 -3.91
N VAL A 168 10.42 -1.31 -3.34
CA VAL A 168 11.36 -2.38 -3.77
C VAL A 168 11.27 -2.74 -5.27
N ILE A 169 12.07 -2.04 -6.05
CA ILE A 169 12.23 -2.24 -7.50
C ILE A 169 13.61 -2.86 -7.82
N ARG A 170 13.80 -3.37 -9.03
CA ARG A 170 15.10 -3.87 -9.52
C ARG A 170 16.06 -2.75 -9.91
N GLY A 171 15.52 -1.61 -10.31
CA GLY A 171 16.30 -0.44 -10.68
C GLY A 171 16.94 0.31 -9.49
N PRO A 172 17.76 1.32 -9.79
CA PRO A 172 18.38 2.17 -8.78
C PRO A 172 17.32 2.89 -7.94
N THR A 173 17.46 2.81 -6.62
CA THR A 173 16.64 3.53 -5.64
C THR A 173 17.56 4.27 -4.67
N LEU A 174 17.47 5.59 -4.67
CA LEU A 174 17.96 6.48 -3.62
C LEU A 174 16.72 7.09 -2.95
N ASP A 175 16.59 6.88 -1.65
CA ASP A 175 15.42 7.35 -0.89
C ASP A 175 15.80 8.55 0.00
N TYR A 176 16.41 8.27 1.15
CA TYR A 176 16.79 9.25 2.16
C TYR A 176 18.23 8.99 2.64
N ARG A 177 18.55 9.38 3.87
CA ARG A 177 19.79 9.04 4.56
C ARG A 177 19.54 8.45 5.94
N VAL A 178 20.43 7.59 6.40
CA VAL A 178 20.49 7.14 7.81
C VAL A 178 21.40 8.07 8.59
N PHE A 179 21.02 8.38 9.83
CA PHE A 179 21.82 9.16 10.78
C PHE A 179 22.46 8.23 11.79
N LEU A 180 23.78 8.33 11.97
CA LEU A 180 24.62 7.39 12.73
C LEU A 180 25.35 8.04 13.91
N SER A 181 25.23 9.36 14.07
CA SER A 181 25.78 10.10 15.21
C SER A 181 24.92 11.32 15.54
N GLY A 182 25.20 11.95 16.68
CA GLY A 182 24.75 13.30 16.97
C GLY A 182 25.39 14.35 16.04
N ARG A 183 24.85 15.56 16.10
CA ARG A 183 25.34 16.78 15.43
C ARG A 183 25.59 17.86 16.47
N GLY A 184 26.48 18.80 16.20
CA GLY A 184 26.81 19.80 17.20
C GLY A 184 28.06 20.61 16.93
N VAL A 185 28.59 21.18 18.01
CA VAL A 185 29.64 22.19 17.96
C VAL A 185 30.69 21.99 19.05
N ALA A 186 31.94 22.33 18.75
CA ALA A 186 32.99 22.56 19.73
C ALA A 186 33.39 24.04 19.71
N THR A 187 33.24 24.72 20.84
CA THR A 187 33.45 26.16 20.93
C THR A 187 33.96 26.61 22.30
N ASN A 188 34.75 27.69 22.32
CA ASN A 188 35.27 28.30 23.54
C ASN A 188 34.45 29.50 24.05
N TYR A 189 33.32 29.80 23.40
CA TYR A 189 32.42 30.87 23.81
C TYR A 189 30.95 30.45 23.69
N ILE A 190 30.07 31.17 24.38
CA ILE A 190 28.62 31.04 24.26
C ILE A 190 28.11 32.34 23.65
N SER A 191 27.44 32.24 22.50
CA SER A 191 26.78 33.35 21.81
C SER A 191 25.48 33.71 22.53
N ASP A 192 25.06 34.98 22.43
CA ASP A 192 23.74 35.42 22.91
C ASP A 192 22.58 34.71 22.19
N THR A 193 22.84 34.13 21.01
CA THR A 193 21.88 33.34 20.23
C THR A 193 21.78 31.88 20.65
N ASP A 194 22.75 31.34 21.41
CA ASP A 194 22.77 29.92 21.78
C ASP A 194 21.65 29.61 22.78
N ASN A 195 20.68 28.79 22.38
CA ASN A 195 19.52 28.47 23.20
C ASN A 195 19.68 27.14 23.95
N ALA A 196 19.97 27.22 25.25
CA ALA A 196 20.18 26.04 26.10
C ALA A 196 18.99 25.07 26.14
N ALA A 197 17.75 25.58 26.05
CA ALA A 197 16.56 24.74 26.08
C ALA A 197 16.43 23.93 24.78
N PHE A 198 16.65 24.56 23.62
CA PHE A 198 16.61 23.87 22.34
C PHE A 198 17.76 22.88 22.16
N VAL A 199 18.99 23.25 22.55
CA VAL A 199 20.14 22.33 22.59
C VAL A 199 19.79 21.06 23.37
N ALA A 200 19.21 21.21 24.56
CA ALA A 200 18.79 20.07 25.38
C ALA A 200 17.63 19.27 24.76
N SER A 201 16.60 19.96 24.24
CA SER A 201 15.39 19.31 23.72
C SER A 201 15.64 18.50 22.44
N PHE A 202 16.52 18.98 21.57
CA PHE A 202 16.90 18.31 20.33
C PHE A 202 18.05 17.31 20.53
N GLY A 203 18.66 17.28 21.73
CA GLY A 203 19.80 16.42 22.03
C GLY A 203 21.04 16.77 21.20
N LEU A 204 21.25 18.06 20.91
CA LEU A 204 22.41 18.53 20.16
C LEU A 204 23.66 18.49 21.04
N GLN A 205 24.80 18.17 20.45
CA GLN A 205 26.07 18.22 21.16
C GLN A 205 26.56 19.67 21.24
N PHE A 206 26.95 20.12 22.44
CA PHE A 206 27.51 21.45 22.65
C PHE A 206 28.74 21.36 23.55
N ASP A 207 29.90 21.21 22.93
CA ASP A 207 31.17 21.05 23.61
C ASP A 207 31.75 22.40 23.97
N HIS A 208 31.73 22.72 25.27
CA HIS A 208 32.25 23.97 25.82
C HIS A 208 33.15 23.69 27.05
N PRO A 209 34.26 24.44 27.27
CA PRO A 209 35.18 24.23 28.39
C PRO A 209 34.55 24.33 29.77
N SER A 210 33.42 25.04 29.89
CA SER A 210 32.66 25.17 31.15
C SER A 210 31.34 24.39 31.16
N GLY A 211 31.03 23.65 30.10
CA GLY A 211 29.72 23.01 29.90
C GLY A 211 28.64 24.01 29.47
N PHE A 212 27.52 23.49 28.94
CA PHE A 212 26.35 24.27 28.51
C PHE A 212 25.11 23.37 28.41
N ALA A 213 23.90 23.91 28.54
CA ALA A 213 22.63 23.17 28.36
C ALA A 213 22.51 21.84 29.14
N GLY A 214 23.12 21.75 30.34
CA GLY A 214 23.15 20.53 31.15
C GLY A 214 24.19 19.49 30.73
N GLN A 215 25.02 19.78 29.73
CA GLN A 215 26.13 18.94 29.28
C GLN A 215 27.40 19.25 30.10
N ALA A 216 28.22 18.22 30.34
CA ALA A 216 29.42 18.32 31.16
C ALA A 216 30.51 19.19 30.49
N PRO A 217 31.36 19.89 31.28
CA PRO A 217 32.51 20.60 30.75
C PRO A 217 33.42 19.73 29.89
N PHE A 218 33.86 20.27 28.75
CA PHE A 218 34.79 19.61 27.85
C PHE A 218 35.99 20.50 27.56
N ALA A 219 37.08 20.29 28.30
CA ALA A 219 38.29 21.11 28.20
C ALA A 219 38.92 21.13 26.79
N GLY A 220 38.72 20.08 25.99
CA GLY A 220 39.23 19.99 24.62
C GLY A 220 38.59 20.99 23.64
N ALA A 221 37.49 21.65 24.01
CA ALA A 221 36.90 22.72 23.21
C ALA A 221 37.56 24.09 23.41
N ALA A 222 38.57 24.22 24.27
CA ALA A 222 39.38 25.43 24.39
C ALA A 222 40.64 25.32 23.52
N PRO A 223 41.05 26.38 22.79
CA PRO A 223 42.37 26.43 22.17
C PRO A 223 43.48 26.19 23.20
N ALA A 224 44.31 25.17 22.96
CA ALA A 224 45.51 24.86 23.73
C ALA A 224 46.74 24.80 22.82
N PRO A 225 47.99 24.88 23.31
CA PRO A 225 49.17 24.70 22.46
C PRO A 225 49.13 23.37 21.68
N ALA A 226 49.43 23.40 20.38
CA ALA A 226 49.39 22.23 19.50
C ALA A 226 50.57 21.26 19.71
N ASP A 227 50.68 20.68 20.89
CA ASP A 227 51.79 19.80 21.25
C ASP A 227 51.68 18.42 20.59
N GLY A 228 52.81 17.92 20.06
CA GLY A 228 52.94 16.56 19.55
C GLY A 228 52.43 16.34 18.12
N TRP A 229 52.05 17.39 17.41
CA TRP A 229 51.68 17.31 15.99
C TRP A 229 52.89 17.06 15.09
N VAL A 230 52.70 16.20 14.08
CA VAL A 230 53.68 15.94 13.03
C VAL A 230 53.06 16.17 11.65
N ASN A 231 53.88 16.44 10.63
CA ASN A 231 53.45 16.61 9.23
C ASN A 231 52.36 17.68 9.00
N VAL A 232 52.36 18.75 9.80
CA VAL A 232 51.41 19.87 9.70
C VAL A 232 52.00 21.06 8.94
N PRO A 233 51.15 21.96 8.38
CA PRO A 233 51.58 23.24 7.83
C PRO A 233 52.38 24.08 8.85
N VAL A 234 53.25 24.95 8.34
CA VAL A 234 53.97 25.91 9.19
C VAL A 234 52.98 26.96 9.68
N SER A 235 53.04 27.26 10.98
CA SER A 235 52.32 28.35 11.61
C SER A 235 53.27 29.51 11.90
N TYR A 236 52.88 30.74 11.54
CA TYR A 236 53.66 31.96 11.81
C TYR A 236 53.34 32.60 13.17
N SER A 237 52.27 32.12 13.82
CA SER A 237 51.96 32.28 15.24
C SER A 237 52.12 30.94 15.99
N PRO A 238 52.23 30.91 17.33
CA PRO A 238 52.26 29.65 18.08
C PRO A 238 51.03 28.80 17.77
N ALA A 239 51.20 27.65 17.11
CA ALA A 239 50.05 26.85 16.70
C ALA A 239 49.23 26.34 17.90
N MET A 240 47.92 26.33 17.73
CA MET A 240 46.95 25.94 18.75
C MET A 240 46.16 24.71 18.31
N GLU A 241 45.51 24.04 19.23
CA GLU A 241 44.68 22.87 18.96
C GLU A 241 43.36 22.92 19.72
N MET A 242 42.35 22.29 19.13
CA MET A 242 41.08 21.93 19.76
C MET A 242 40.74 20.48 19.41
N HIS A 243 39.82 19.89 20.15
CA HIS A 243 39.22 18.61 19.82
C HIS A 243 37.72 18.78 19.61
N MET A 244 37.22 18.33 18.45
CA MET A 244 35.80 18.34 18.12
C MET A 244 35.31 16.90 18.20
N ARG A 245 34.60 16.55 19.28
CA ARG A 245 34.02 15.21 19.43
C ARG A 245 32.91 15.01 18.42
N VAL A 246 32.66 13.76 18.03
CA VAL A 246 31.47 13.40 17.25
C VAL A 246 30.86 12.18 17.92
N LEU A 247 29.83 12.43 18.72
CA LEU A 247 29.28 11.44 19.64
C LEU A 247 28.24 10.54 18.97
N ASP A 248 28.37 9.24 19.18
CA ASP A 248 27.34 8.23 18.92
C ASP A 248 27.01 7.53 20.24
N PHE A 249 25.77 7.68 20.71
CA PHE A 249 25.31 7.27 22.05
C PHE A 249 26.26 7.68 23.20
N GLY A 250 26.80 8.91 23.12
CA GLY A 250 27.68 9.49 24.14
C GLY A 250 29.14 9.04 24.07
N VAL A 251 29.50 8.21 23.09
CA VAL A 251 30.89 7.80 22.83
C VAL A 251 31.42 8.60 21.65
N ASP A 252 32.60 9.20 21.81
CA ASP A 252 33.28 9.88 20.72
C ASP A 252 33.90 8.87 19.75
N LYS A 253 33.16 8.56 18.68
CA LYS A 253 33.55 7.53 17.69
C LYS A 253 34.24 8.12 16.46
N TYR A 254 33.92 9.37 16.12
CA TYR A 254 34.33 9.99 14.86
C TYR A 254 34.98 11.37 15.06
N GLY A 255 35.33 11.73 16.31
CA GLY A 255 35.93 13.02 16.66
C GLY A 255 37.22 13.34 15.89
N LEU A 256 37.45 14.63 15.70
CA LEU A 256 38.59 15.17 14.95
C LEU A 256 39.41 16.10 15.84
N ASN A 257 40.73 16.00 15.74
CA ASN A 257 41.66 16.98 16.28
C ASN A 257 41.79 18.12 15.27
N ALA A 258 41.72 19.36 15.75
CA ALA A 258 41.79 20.57 14.95
C ALA A 258 43.10 21.30 15.26
N TYR A 259 44.01 21.37 14.29
CA TYR A 259 45.25 22.15 14.33
C TYR A 259 44.98 23.56 13.79
N ILE A 260 45.01 24.55 14.65
CA ILE A 260 44.70 25.94 14.35
C ILE A 260 46.03 26.69 14.16
N TYR A 261 46.20 27.31 12.99
CA TYR A 261 47.44 27.95 12.62
C TYR A 261 47.23 29.25 11.86
N ASP A 262 48.28 30.05 11.87
CA ASP A 262 48.42 31.29 11.12
C ASP A 262 49.25 31.00 9.88
N ALA A 263 48.62 31.09 8.71
CA ALA A 263 49.23 30.75 7.43
C ALA A 263 50.12 31.88 6.86
N THR A 264 50.18 33.05 7.50
CA THR A 264 50.80 34.25 6.94
C THR A 264 52.01 34.76 7.75
N ASP A 265 53.16 34.89 7.10
CA ASP A 265 54.37 35.46 7.70
C ASP A 265 54.35 37.00 7.68
N ASP A 266 53.44 37.63 8.43
CA ASP A 266 53.31 39.09 8.48
C ASP A 266 53.74 39.71 9.82
N GLY A 267 54.09 38.88 10.81
CA GLY A 267 54.53 39.30 12.14
C GLY A 267 53.39 39.73 13.07
N VAL A 268 52.13 39.52 12.68
CA VAL A 268 50.93 39.73 13.49
C VAL A 268 50.40 38.37 13.94
N THR A 269 49.81 38.29 15.14
CA THR A 269 49.08 37.08 15.52
C THR A 269 47.67 37.11 14.94
N ASN A 270 47.44 36.33 13.89
CA ASN A 270 46.18 36.29 13.14
C ASN A 270 45.87 34.88 12.59
N TYR A 271 45.39 33.99 13.46
CA TYR A 271 44.97 32.65 13.03
C TYR A 271 43.84 32.71 11.99
N ASP A 272 44.01 31.99 10.89
CA ASP A 272 43.12 32.02 9.74
C ASP A 272 42.78 30.63 9.20
N ARG A 273 43.41 29.56 9.72
CA ARG A 273 43.26 28.19 9.25
C ARG A 273 43.03 27.18 10.37
N VAL A 274 42.26 26.14 10.05
CA VAL A 274 42.03 24.96 10.90
C VAL A 274 42.18 23.69 10.07
N LEU A 275 43.19 22.88 10.41
CA LEU A 275 43.42 21.56 9.83
C LEU A 275 42.83 20.46 10.73
N PHE A 276 41.87 19.70 10.19
CA PHE A 276 41.19 18.61 10.89
C PHE A 276 41.86 17.26 10.58
N SER A 277 42.16 16.47 11.61
CA SER A 277 42.74 15.14 11.47
C SER A 277 42.23 14.16 12.55
N PRO A 278 41.98 12.87 12.23
CA PRO A 278 41.61 11.85 13.22
C PRO A 278 42.65 11.65 14.33
N GLY A 279 43.90 12.06 14.09
CA GLY A 279 44.99 12.04 15.07
C GLY A 279 45.87 13.29 14.95
N LYS A 280 46.94 13.38 15.75
CA LYS A 280 47.90 14.50 15.69
C LYS A 280 48.95 14.33 14.58
N ASP A 281 48.50 13.97 13.37
CA ASP A 281 49.33 13.79 12.18
C ASP A 281 48.64 14.45 10.98
N GLY A 282 49.27 15.49 10.44
CA GLY A 282 48.75 16.22 9.28
C GLY A 282 48.82 15.41 7.97
N ALA A 283 49.58 14.31 7.91
CA ALA A 283 49.63 13.44 6.73
C ALA A 283 48.32 12.66 6.50
N VAL A 284 47.49 12.50 7.54
CA VAL A 284 46.17 11.87 7.48
C VAL A 284 45.04 12.87 7.72
N ALA A 285 45.32 14.17 7.56
CA ALA A 285 44.32 15.22 7.65
C ALA A 285 43.17 14.99 6.66
N VAL A 286 41.96 15.30 7.11
CA VAL A 286 40.73 15.11 6.35
C VAL A 286 40.16 16.42 5.81
N ALA A 287 40.56 17.56 6.38
CA ALA A 287 40.26 18.89 5.85
C ALA A 287 41.26 19.93 6.36
N ASP A 288 41.40 21.03 5.62
CA ASP A 288 42.17 22.23 6.00
C ASP A 288 41.39 23.45 5.53
N LEU A 289 40.72 24.12 6.47
CA LEU A 289 39.62 25.04 6.22
C LEU A 289 39.91 26.43 6.79
N THR A 290 39.43 27.45 6.09
CA THR A 290 39.27 28.82 6.61
C THR A 290 37.87 29.02 7.17
N CYS A 291 37.64 30.13 7.89
CA CYS A 291 36.33 30.49 8.41
C CYS A 291 35.28 30.54 7.26
N GLY A 292 34.16 29.84 7.45
CA GLY A 292 33.08 29.72 6.47
C GLY A 292 33.21 28.54 5.49
N GLU A 293 34.35 27.87 5.38
CA GLU A 293 34.50 26.74 4.46
C GLU A 293 33.95 25.43 5.05
N TRP A 294 33.33 24.62 4.18
CA TRP A 294 32.85 23.26 4.49
C TRP A 294 33.86 22.21 4.05
N GLY A 295 34.08 21.19 4.88
CA GLY A 295 34.78 19.95 4.53
C GLY A 295 33.83 18.76 4.57
N ASP A 296 33.82 17.93 3.52
CA ASP A 296 33.15 16.63 3.50
C ASP A 296 34.10 15.53 3.98
N ILE A 297 33.81 15.00 5.17
CA ILE A 297 34.67 14.04 5.86
C ILE A 297 34.08 12.64 5.73
N LYS A 298 34.81 11.72 5.09
CA LYS A 298 34.45 10.30 5.07
C LYS A 298 34.98 9.60 6.31
N VAL A 299 34.14 8.75 6.90
CA VAL A 299 34.45 7.95 8.09
C VAL A 299 34.08 6.48 7.87
N LYS A 300 34.64 5.59 8.68
CA LYS A 300 34.20 4.20 8.78
C LYS A 300 33.26 4.05 9.95
N VAL A 301 32.06 3.52 9.71
CA VAL A 301 31.05 3.28 10.74
C VAL A 301 31.60 2.30 11.78
N VAL A 302 31.35 2.59 13.06
CA VAL A 302 31.82 1.79 14.19
C VAL A 302 30.64 1.18 14.96
N GLY A 303 30.48 -0.13 14.81
CA GLY A 303 29.44 -0.95 15.43
C GLY A 303 28.15 -1.08 14.60
N GLY A 304 27.28 -1.99 15.04
CA GLY A 304 25.98 -2.24 14.39
C GLY A 304 26.08 -2.98 13.05
N ALA A 305 25.00 -2.97 12.28
CA ALA A 305 24.89 -3.71 11.01
C ALA A 305 25.73 -3.10 9.86
N LEU A 306 26.23 -1.87 10.03
CA LEU A 306 27.00 -1.14 9.03
C LEU A 306 28.50 -1.03 9.40
N ASP A 307 28.97 -1.75 10.42
CA ASP A 307 30.36 -1.70 10.90
C ASP A 307 31.38 -1.88 9.76
N GLY A 308 32.35 -0.97 9.68
CA GLY A 308 33.39 -0.94 8.64
C GLY A 308 32.96 -0.36 7.28
N LEU A 309 31.68 -0.08 7.06
CA LEU A 309 31.18 0.58 5.85
C LEU A 309 31.42 2.10 5.91
N THR A 310 31.37 2.74 4.75
CA THR A 310 31.65 4.19 4.64
C THR A 310 30.43 5.03 5.01
N ALA A 311 30.63 6.07 5.80
CA ALA A 311 29.66 7.14 5.98
C ALA A 311 30.41 8.47 5.86
N GLY A 312 29.72 9.59 6.04
CA GLY A 312 30.41 10.86 6.14
C GLY A 312 29.63 11.91 6.91
N MET A 313 30.29 13.02 7.18
CA MET A 313 29.71 14.19 7.84
C MET A 313 30.31 15.44 7.20
N LEU A 314 29.62 16.56 7.36
CA LEU A 314 30.17 17.87 6.99
C LEU A 314 30.74 18.53 8.24
N VAL A 315 31.88 19.19 8.09
CA VAL A 315 32.54 19.99 9.11
C VAL A 315 32.69 21.41 8.60
N LYS A 316 32.51 22.41 9.46
CA LYS A 316 32.69 23.82 9.14
C LYS A 316 33.44 24.54 10.25
N VAL A 317 34.33 25.45 9.87
CA VAL A 317 34.83 26.49 10.78
C VAL A 317 33.81 27.62 10.76
N GLU A 318 32.85 27.60 11.68
CA GLU A 318 31.75 28.58 11.73
C GLU A 318 32.26 29.96 12.16
N GLU A 319 33.17 29.99 13.13
CA GLU A 319 33.84 31.24 13.56
C GLU A 319 35.28 30.97 13.96
N LEU A 320 36.18 31.86 13.54
CA LEU A 320 37.59 31.86 13.90
C LEU A 320 38.08 33.31 14.00
N SER A 321 38.16 33.83 15.22
CA SER A 321 38.76 35.14 15.45
C SER A 321 40.29 35.06 15.35
N ALA A 322 40.91 36.12 14.81
CA ALA A 322 42.35 36.21 14.62
C ALA A 322 43.16 36.02 15.92
N ASP A 323 42.55 36.29 17.08
CA ASP A 323 43.13 36.14 18.42
C ASP A 323 42.65 34.88 19.18
N LEU A 324 41.83 34.04 18.54
CA LEU A 324 41.16 32.87 19.11
C LEU A 324 40.25 33.13 20.32
N SER A 325 39.88 34.39 20.57
CA SER A 325 38.85 34.73 21.58
C SER A 325 37.50 34.08 21.27
N ARG A 326 37.20 33.81 19.99
CA ARG A 326 36.01 33.11 19.53
C ARG A 326 36.37 32.09 18.47
N VAL A 327 36.25 30.82 18.81
CA VAL A 327 36.41 29.68 17.91
C VAL A 327 35.18 28.81 17.98
N ARG A 328 34.61 28.46 16.84
CA ARG A 328 33.42 27.60 16.70
C ARG A 328 33.62 26.62 15.56
N LEU A 329 33.72 25.34 15.89
CA LEU A 329 33.86 24.24 14.94
C LEU A 329 32.56 23.44 14.93
N PHE A 330 31.87 23.42 13.80
CA PHE A 330 30.57 22.77 13.64
C PHE A 330 30.71 21.45 12.89
N HIS A 331 29.91 20.45 13.26
CA HIS A 331 29.76 19.22 12.48
C HIS A 331 28.30 18.77 12.37
N THR A 332 27.97 18.20 11.22
CA THR A 332 26.69 17.50 11.03
C THR A 332 26.75 16.09 11.62
N SER A 333 25.61 15.40 11.61
CA SER A 333 25.58 13.97 11.91
C SER A 333 26.34 13.17 10.85
N VAL A 334 27.02 12.11 11.27
CA VAL A 334 27.49 11.07 10.37
C VAL A 334 26.28 10.44 9.69
N THR A 335 26.27 10.47 8.37
CA THR A 335 25.15 10.07 7.54
C THR A 335 25.60 9.18 6.39
N ARG A 336 24.66 8.36 5.89
CA ARG A 336 24.85 7.53 4.70
C ARG A 336 23.55 7.49 3.91
N ALA A 337 23.62 7.64 2.59
CA ALA A 337 22.45 7.51 1.72
C ALA A 337 21.83 6.11 1.82
N ILE A 338 20.50 6.05 1.86
CA ILE A 338 19.74 4.80 1.70
C ILE A 338 19.68 4.53 0.21
N ALA A 339 20.48 3.56 -0.22
CA ALA A 339 20.70 3.26 -1.63
C ALA A 339 20.57 1.76 -1.90
N SER A 340 19.90 1.41 -2.98
CA SER A 340 19.85 0.04 -3.50
C SER A 340 19.83 0.04 -5.03
N TRP A 341 20.46 -0.97 -5.61
CA TRP A 341 20.34 -1.31 -7.03
C TRP A 341 20.71 -2.80 -7.13
N PRO A 342 19.73 -3.71 -6.95
CA PRO A 342 19.98 -5.14 -6.85
C PRO A 342 20.81 -5.72 -8.00
N ASP A 343 20.52 -5.31 -9.23
CA ASP A 343 21.21 -5.75 -10.45
C ASP A 343 22.30 -4.76 -10.89
N TRP A 344 22.92 -4.03 -9.97
CA TRP A 344 23.97 -3.07 -10.30
C TRP A 344 25.18 -3.77 -10.93
N PRO A 345 25.64 -3.37 -12.13
CA PRO A 345 26.75 -4.05 -12.82
C PRO A 345 28.11 -3.87 -12.14
N GLY A 346 28.20 -3.08 -11.07
CA GLY A 346 29.45 -2.66 -10.45
C GLY A 346 30.12 -1.50 -11.19
N ASP A 347 31.17 -0.96 -10.58
CA ASP A 347 32.00 0.11 -11.16
C ASP A 347 33.45 -0.36 -11.34
N PRO A 348 34.12 -0.07 -12.47
CA PRO A 348 35.49 -0.52 -12.71
C PRO A 348 36.46 -0.13 -11.58
N GLY A 349 37.07 -1.14 -10.95
CA GLY A 349 38.03 -0.95 -9.86
C GLY A 349 37.40 -0.71 -8.48
N PHE A 350 36.08 -0.86 -8.36
CA PHE A 350 35.37 -0.84 -7.08
C PHE A 350 34.90 -2.24 -6.68
N SER A 351 34.95 -2.54 -5.38
CA SER A 351 34.42 -3.77 -4.78
C SER A 351 33.45 -3.41 -3.67
N GLY A 352 32.20 -3.86 -3.78
CA GLY A 352 31.13 -3.55 -2.83
C GLY A 352 29.78 -3.53 -3.53
N ASP A 353 28.73 -3.22 -2.78
CA ASP A 353 27.40 -2.98 -3.35
C ASP A 353 27.25 -1.51 -3.78
N PHE A 354 26.11 -1.21 -4.40
CA PHE A 354 25.79 0.15 -4.86
C PHE A 354 25.75 1.16 -3.69
N ALA A 355 25.31 0.76 -2.50
CA ALA A 355 25.24 1.65 -1.35
C ALA A 355 26.64 2.08 -0.87
N GLU A 356 27.59 1.14 -0.82
CA GLU A 356 28.97 1.44 -0.46
C GLU A 356 29.65 2.26 -1.55
N PHE A 357 29.33 2.02 -2.81
CA PHE A 357 29.81 2.82 -3.92
C PHE A 357 29.37 4.27 -3.80
N VAL A 358 28.06 4.49 -3.56
CA VAL A 358 27.49 5.83 -3.34
C VAL A 358 28.20 6.52 -2.18
N ALA A 359 28.33 5.86 -1.03
CA ALA A 359 28.95 6.45 0.16
C ALA A 359 30.45 6.78 -0.01
N GLN A 360 31.20 5.97 -0.78
CA GLN A 360 32.63 6.21 -1.00
C GLN A 360 32.94 7.23 -2.09
N LYS A 361 32.17 7.22 -3.18
CA LYS A 361 32.52 7.96 -4.40
C LYS A 361 31.86 9.31 -4.52
N PHE A 362 30.72 9.50 -3.86
CA PHE A 362 29.95 10.73 -3.96
C PHE A 362 30.04 11.54 -2.66
N PRO A 363 29.77 12.85 -2.74
CA PRO A 363 29.69 13.69 -1.56
C PRO A 363 28.65 13.17 -0.56
N THR A 364 28.86 13.48 0.72
CA THR A 364 28.02 12.98 1.80
C THR A 364 26.58 13.47 1.63
N SER A 365 25.62 12.54 1.67
CA SER A 365 24.21 12.87 1.64
C SER A 365 23.80 13.53 2.95
N THR A 366 23.52 14.83 2.90
CA THR A 366 23.06 15.65 4.04
C THR A 366 21.68 16.23 3.76
N ALA A 367 20.95 16.61 4.82
CA ALA A 367 19.71 17.37 4.76
C ALA A 367 19.90 18.73 5.47
N ALA A 368 18.98 19.67 5.28
CA ALA A 368 18.95 20.88 6.07
C ALA A 368 18.38 20.57 7.47
N ASP A 369 19.22 20.71 8.48
CA ASP A 369 18.91 20.37 9.86
C ASP A 369 18.48 21.61 10.62
N TYR A 370 17.17 21.79 10.74
CA TYR A 370 16.60 22.94 11.43
C TYR A 370 17.04 23.04 12.89
N ALA A 371 17.32 21.92 13.57
CA ALA A 371 17.55 21.93 15.00
C ALA A 371 18.79 22.76 15.40
N VAL A 372 19.84 22.75 14.58
CA VAL A 372 21.05 23.54 14.84
C VAL A 372 20.84 25.03 14.61
N LEU A 373 19.93 25.41 13.70
CA LEU A 373 19.51 26.80 13.49
C LEU A 373 18.64 27.28 14.64
N GLU A 374 17.61 26.52 14.99
CA GLU A 374 16.67 26.87 16.07
C GLU A 374 17.36 26.96 17.43
N ALA A 375 18.39 26.13 17.65
CA ALA A 375 19.25 26.21 18.84
C ALA A 375 20.26 27.37 18.82
N GLY A 376 20.38 28.11 17.71
CA GLY A 376 21.31 29.23 17.53
C GLY A 376 22.78 28.82 17.38
N ILE A 377 23.06 27.51 17.17
CA ILE A 377 24.41 26.97 17.00
C ILE A 377 25.03 27.47 15.69
N VAL A 378 24.22 27.58 14.64
CA VAL A 378 24.62 28.04 13.30
C VAL A 378 23.80 29.24 12.85
N SER A 379 24.34 30.02 11.93
CA SER A 379 23.61 31.11 11.26
C SER A 379 22.54 30.60 10.28
N GLU A 380 21.60 31.48 9.91
CA GLU A 380 20.63 31.22 8.82
C GLU A 380 21.34 30.90 7.50
N GLU A 381 22.45 31.59 7.22
CA GLU A 381 23.31 31.35 6.06
C GLU A 381 23.91 29.94 6.09
N THR A 382 24.48 29.51 7.21
CA THR A 382 25.06 28.17 7.36
C THR A 382 24.00 27.08 7.23
N TYR A 383 22.77 27.28 7.75
CA TYR A 383 21.64 26.39 7.52
C TYR A 383 21.28 26.27 6.03
N VAL A 384 21.22 27.40 5.33
CA VAL A 384 20.94 27.44 3.88
C VAL A 384 22.04 26.76 3.08
N GLU A 385 23.31 27.02 3.38
CA GLU A 385 24.44 26.35 2.75
C GLU A 385 24.39 24.83 2.95
N GLN A 386 24.05 24.37 4.16
CA GLN A 386 23.89 22.96 4.47
C GLN A 386 22.79 22.32 3.62
N GLY A 387 21.60 22.94 3.52
CA GLY A 387 20.51 22.45 2.68
C GLY A 387 20.90 22.41 1.20
N LEU A 388 21.57 23.45 0.70
CA LEU A 388 22.03 23.51 -0.70
C LEU A 388 23.16 22.52 -1.01
N TYR A 389 23.89 22.04 0.01
CA TYR A 389 24.88 20.97 -0.16
C TYR A 389 24.25 19.69 -0.71
N TRP A 390 22.94 19.49 -0.54
CA TRP A 390 22.19 18.42 -1.18
C TRP A 390 22.49 18.34 -2.69
N GLU A 391 22.54 19.48 -3.38
CA GLU A 391 22.81 19.55 -4.82
C GLU A 391 24.21 19.03 -5.16
N THR A 392 25.20 19.24 -4.27
CA THR A 392 26.58 18.76 -4.44
C THR A 392 26.65 17.23 -4.43
N ALA A 393 25.84 16.56 -3.60
CA ALA A 393 25.78 15.10 -3.57
C ALA A 393 24.90 14.53 -4.71
N TYR A 394 23.70 15.10 -4.92
CA TYR A 394 22.68 14.48 -5.75
C TYR A 394 22.80 14.78 -7.24
N HIS A 395 23.31 15.95 -7.67
CA HIS A 395 23.46 16.22 -9.10
C HIS A 395 24.44 15.24 -9.78
N PRO A 396 25.64 14.95 -9.22
CA PRO A 396 26.53 13.93 -9.77
C PRO A 396 25.94 12.51 -9.69
N LEU A 397 25.16 12.19 -8.65
CA LEU A 397 24.47 10.90 -8.53
C LEU A 397 23.40 10.72 -9.61
N ILE A 398 22.60 11.77 -9.86
CA ILE A 398 21.61 11.80 -10.95
C ILE A 398 22.32 11.60 -12.29
N GLU A 399 23.42 12.29 -12.55
CA GLU A 399 24.22 12.10 -13.76
C GLU A 399 24.71 10.67 -13.92
N TYR A 400 25.28 10.08 -12.86
CA TYR A 400 25.76 8.71 -12.87
C TYR A 400 24.63 7.72 -13.14
N ILE A 401 23.52 7.81 -12.40
CA ILE A 401 22.40 6.87 -12.51
C ILE A 401 21.76 6.97 -13.90
N LEU A 402 21.41 8.18 -14.36
CA LEU A 402 20.69 8.31 -15.63
C LEU A 402 21.57 7.97 -16.84
N THR A 403 22.88 8.20 -16.76
CA THR A 403 23.81 7.84 -17.84
C THR A 403 24.05 6.33 -17.91
N ASN A 404 24.23 5.66 -16.76
CA ASN A 404 24.56 4.23 -16.73
C ASN A 404 23.33 3.32 -16.76
N TYR A 405 22.21 3.80 -16.22
CA TYR A 405 20.96 3.06 -16.20
C TYR A 405 20.03 3.43 -17.35
N ALA A 406 19.93 4.68 -17.82
CA ALA A 406 18.98 5.06 -18.89
C ALA A 406 17.55 4.52 -18.65
N PRO A 407 16.85 5.01 -17.60
CA PRO A 407 15.50 4.55 -17.28
C PRO A 407 14.45 4.99 -18.31
N ASP A 408 13.36 4.24 -18.40
CA ASP A 408 12.14 4.65 -19.12
C ASP A 408 11.30 5.58 -18.24
N LEU A 409 11.20 5.27 -16.94
CA LEU A 409 10.52 6.08 -15.92
C LEU A 409 11.52 6.49 -14.86
N VAL A 410 11.69 7.79 -14.64
CA VAL A 410 12.49 8.32 -13.53
C VAL A 410 11.62 9.12 -12.58
N LEU A 411 11.65 8.74 -11.30
CA LEU A 411 11.04 9.43 -10.17
C LEU A 411 12.14 10.21 -9.46
N VAL A 412 12.05 11.53 -9.40
CA VAL A 412 13.09 12.39 -8.79
C VAL A 412 12.48 13.35 -7.79
N GLY A 413 12.98 13.34 -6.55
CA GLY A 413 12.61 14.28 -5.50
C GLY A 413 13.58 15.46 -5.34
N TYR A 414 13.11 16.53 -4.68
CA TYR A 414 13.92 17.64 -4.22
C TYR A 414 13.36 18.17 -2.88
N PRO A 415 14.08 18.06 -1.76
CA PRO A 415 13.53 18.34 -0.43
C PRO A 415 13.62 19.81 0.00
N THR A 416 14.58 20.58 -0.53
CA THR A 416 14.98 21.87 0.05
C THR A 416 13.90 22.97 -0.01
N THR A 417 12.89 22.82 -0.89
CA THR A 417 11.74 23.74 -0.91
C THR A 417 10.89 23.65 0.35
N ASP A 418 10.74 22.45 0.92
CA ASP A 418 10.06 22.22 2.20
C ASP A 418 10.91 22.75 3.37
N GLU A 419 12.16 22.29 3.44
CA GLU A 419 13.12 22.63 4.49
C GLU A 419 13.26 24.14 4.71
N PHE A 420 13.33 24.93 3.63
CA PHE A 420 13.49 26.38 3.76
C PHE A 420 12.17 27.09 4.08
N GLN A 421 11.04 26.59 3.56
CA GLN A 421 9.74 27.17 3.90
C GLN A 421 9.42 26.97 5.39
N HIS A 422 9.81 25.83 5.96
CA HIS A 422 9.72 25.58 7.39
C HIS A 422 10.39 26.65 8.25
N GLN A 423 11.52 27.20 7.82
CA GLN A 423 12.31 28.12 8.65
C GLN A 423 12.06 29.60 8.33
N PHE A 424 11.54 29.94 7.14
CA PHE A 424 11.50 31.34 6.71
C PHE A 424 10.13 31.88 6.29
N LEU A 425 9.11 31.04 6.07
CA LEU A 425 7.89 31.50 5.38
C LEU A 425 7.11 32.60 6.12
N SER A 426 6.86 32.46 7.43
CA SER A 426 6.16 33.46 8.24
C SER A 426 6.99 34.73 8.40
N LEU A 427 8.31 34.60 8.52
CA LEU A 427 9.24 35.74 8.65
C LEU A 427 9.23 36.69 7.44
N VAL A 428 8.74 36.23 6.28
CA VAL A 428 8.57 37.04 5.07
C VAL A 428 7.11 37.29 4.70
N THR A 429 6.16 36.84 5.53
CA THR A 429 4.73 37.03 5.27
C THR A 429 4.19 38.17 6.13
N PRO A 430 3.76 39.31 5.55
CA PRO A 430 3.41 40.50 6.32
C PRO A 430 2.04 40.43 7.02
N ALA A 431 1.16 39.54 6.61
CA ALA A 431 -0.21 39.45 7.12
C ALA A 431 -0.65 38.02 7.39
N LEU A 432 -1.47 37.85 8.41
CA LEU A 432 -2.16 36.62 8.78
C LEU A 432 -3.33 36.34 7.82
N PRO A 433 -3.89 35.11 7.83
CA PRO A 433 -5.00 34.74 6.93
C PRO A 433 -6.26 35.59 7.08
N ASP A 434 -6.48 36.22 8.23
CA ASP A 434 -7.59 37.13 8.50
C ASP A 434 -7.31 38.59 8.11
N GLY A 435 -6.11 38.88 7.58
CA GLY A 435 -5.66 40.20 7.15
C GLY A 435 -4.99 41.05 8.24
N GLN A 436 -4.88 40.56 9.48
CA GLN A 436 -4.15 41.26 10.54
C GLN A 436 -2.63 41.23 10.29
N PRO A 437 -1.86 42.20 10.81
CA PRO A 437 -0.39 42.18 10.74
C PRO A 437 0.16 40.89 11.39
N ASN A 438 1.13 40.26 10.75
CA ASN A 438 1.81 39.10 11.30
C ASN A 438 2.91 39.55 12.30
N PRO A 439 2.82 39.21 13.60
CA PRO A 439 3.84 39.60 14.59
C PRO A 439 5.22 38.98 14.34
N ALA A 440 5.30 37.84 13.65
CA ALA A 440 6.56 37.19 13.31
C ALA A 440 7.20 37.76 12.03
N TYR A 441 6.54 38.68 11.32
CA TYR A 441 7.11 39.26 10.10
C TYR A 441 8.37 40.06 10.43
N ASP A 442 9.50 39.61 9.87
CA ASP A 442 10.83 40.12 10.16
C ASP A 442 11.25 40.05 11.64
N ASP A 443 10.62 39.22 12.49
CA ASP A 443 10.94 39.13 13.92
C ASP A 443 10.85 37.68 14.39
N VAL A 444 12.00 37.01 14.45
CA VAL A 444 12.10 35.61 14.90
C VAL A 444 11.69 35.43 16.36
N GLN A 445 11.86 36.45 17.19
CA GLN A 445 11.60 36.37 18.63
C GLN A 445 10.17 36.78 18.98
N VAL A 446 9.42 37.35 18.03
CA VAL A 446 8.08 37.89 18.22
C VAL A 446 8.04 38.86 19.42
N ASN A 447 9.04 39.75 19.50
CA ASN A 447 9.23 40.68 20.60
C ASN A 447 8.95 42.15 20.23
N GLY A 448 8.55 42.40 18.98
CA GLY A 448 8.25 43.72 18.42
C GLY A 448 9.46 44.43 17.80
N THR A 449 10.62 43.78 17.69
CA THR A 449 11.85 44.35 17.13
C THR A 449 12.21 43.66 15.82
N PRO A 450 12.13 44.35 14.67
CA PRO A 450 12.52 43.77 13.39
C PRO A 450 14.00 43.40 13.31
N ASP A 451 14.29 42.23 12.77
CA ASP A 451 15.61 41.69 12.44
C ASP A 451 16.25 42.43 11.25
N GLY A 452 15.44 42.99 10.35
CA GLY A 452 15.89 43.67 9.14
C GLY A 452 16.38 42.73 8.03
N ARG A 453 15.88 41.48 7.99
CA ARG A 453 16.41 40.37 7.16
C ARG A 453 15.42 39.80 6.14
N VAL A 454 14.28 40.46 5.91
CA VAL A 454 13.25 39.98 4.97
C VAL A 454 13.83 39.66 3.58
N ASN A 455 14.71 40.52 3.04
CA ASN A 455 15.23 40.34 1.69
C ASN A 455 16.12 39.11 1.57
N GLU A 456 16.94 38.84 2.57
CA GLU A 456 17.82 37.69 2.71
C GLU A 456 16.98 36.41 2.77
N ARG A 457 15.98 36.37 3.65
CA ARG A 457 15.07 35.24 3.85
C ARG A 457 14.23 34.95 2.60
N GLU A 458 13.72 35.98 1.94
CA GLU A 458 13.08 35.81 0.62
C GLU A 458 14.06 35.26 -0.43
N GLY A 459 15.33 35.68 -0.36
CA GLY A 459 16.41 35.18 -1.21
C GLY A 459 16.64 33.68 -1.03
N PHE A 460 16.65 33.21 0.22
CA PHE A 460 16.78 31.78 0.55
C PHE A 460 15.62 30.98 -0.06
N LEU A 461 14.38 31.41 0.17
CA LEU A 461 13.19 30.76 -0.41
C LEU A 461 13.25 30.72 -1.95
N LYS A 462 13.61 31.84 -2.60
CA LYS A 462 13.78 31.90 -4.06
C LYS A 462 14.85 30.91 -4.53
N ARG A 463 15.97 30.78 -3.80
CA ARG A 463 17.07 29.89 -4.16
C ARG A 463 16.68 28.42 -4.11
N ALA A 464 15.86 28.00 -3.14
CA ALA A 464 15.34 26.62 -3.12
C ALA A 464 14.49 26.30 -4.36
N TYR A 465 13.60 27.22 -4.77
CA TYR A 465 12.79 27.04 -5.98
C TYR A 465 13.66 26.98 -7.25
N GLN A 466 14.72 27.80 -7.32
CA GLN A 466 15.70 27.73 -8.41
C GLN A 466 16.45 26.40 -8.43
N GLY A 467 16.76 25.82 -7.27
CA GLY A 467 17.40 24.51 -7.14
C GLY A 467 16.50 23.38 -7.64
N ALA A 468 15.21 23.43 -7.34
CA ALA A 468 14.22 22.50 -7.89
C ALA A 468 14.16 22.60 -9.44
N ASP A 469 14.08 23.81 -10.00
CA ASP A 469 14.08 24.02 -11.47
C ASP A 469 15.39 23.57 -12.12
N ALA A 470 16.54 23.81 -11.47
CA ALA A 470 17.86 23.39 -11.94
C ALA A 470 18.03 21.86 -11.90
N THR A 471 17.53 21.20 -10.86
CA THR A 471 17.53 19.74 -10.76
C THR A 471 16.66 19.12 -11.85
N LEU A 472 15.44 19.65 -12.05
CA LEU A 472 14.59 19.24 -13.17
C LEU A 472 15.26 19.47 -14.53
N LYS A 473 15.97 20.60 -14.70
CA LYS A 473 16.73 20.90 -15.92
C LYS A 473 17.81 19.85 -16.18
N LEU A 474 18.55 19.45 -15.14
CA LEU A 474 19.58 18.42 -15.21
C LEU A 474 18.97 17.09 -15.67
N VAL A 475 17.93 16.62 -14.99
CA VAL A 475 17.22 15.37 -15.33
C VAL A 475 16.70 15.41 -16.78
N ARG A 476 16.05 16.51 -17.19
CA ARG A 476 15.58 16.70 -18.58
C ARG A 476 16.70 16.67 -19.61
N SER A 477 17.92 17.09 -19.25
CA SER A 477 19.07 17.11 -20.16
C SER A 477 19.69 15.72 -20.39
N LEU A 478 19.52 14.82 -19.42
CA LEU A 478 20.03 13.45 -19.43
C LEU A 478 19.03 12.45 -20.03
N MET A 479 17.75 12.81 -20.05
CA MET A 479 16.68 12.02 -20.66
C MET A 479 16.50 12.35 -22.15
N PRO A 480 15.88 11.45 -22.96
CA PRO A 480 15.61 11.71 -24.37
C PRO A 480 14.82 13.01 -24.61
N LYS A 481 15.09 13.71 -25.72
CA LYS A 481 14.47 15.02 -26.03
C LYS A 481 12.94 15.05 -26.06
N GLN A 482 12.30 13.90 -26.34
CA GLN A 482 10.84 13.77 -26.44
C GLN A 482 10.19 13.24 -25.14
N THR A 483 10.95 13.16 -24.05
CA THR A 483 10.47 12.69 -22.74
C THR A 483 9.30 13.53 -22.25
N THR A 484 8.24 12.87 -21.80
CA THR A 484 7.13 13.52 -21.10
C THR A 484 7.57 13.89 -19.68
N VAL A 485 7.18 15.06 -19.20
CA VAL A 485 7.60 15.60 -17.90
C VAL A 485 6.35 15.90 -17.08
N PHE A 486 6.26 15.30 -15.89
CA PHE A 486 5.32 15.66 -14.84
C PHE A 486 6.13 16.31 -13.70
N VAL A 487 5.69 17.48 -13.25
CA VAL A 487 6.20 18.19 -12.08
C VAL A 487 5.07 18.24 -11.07
N SER A 488 5.30 17.75 -9.86
CA SER A 488 4.33 17.77 -8.78
C SER A 488 4.93 18.27 -7.47
N SER A 489 4.07 18.41 -6.46
CA SER A 489 4.44 18.31 -5.06
C SER A 489 3.51 17.32 -4.36
N ASP A 490 3.86 16.92 -3.16
CA ASP A 490 3.08 16.08 -2.28
C ASP A 490 2.12 16.92 -1.40
N HIS A 491 2.48 18.16 -1.05
CA HIS A 491 1.58 19.12 -0.39
C HIS A 491 1.92 20.59 -0.72
N GLY A 492 1.04 21.49 -0.27
CA GLY A 492 1.32 22.94 -0.22
C GLY A 492 1.93 23.38 1.12
N PHE A 493 1.85 24.68 1.44
CA PHE A 493 2.42 25.28 2.65
C PHE A 493 1.60 26.46 3.18
N ALA A 494 1.72 26.72 4.47
CA ALA A 494 1.22 27.92 5.13
C ALA A 494 2.24 28.50 6.12
N PRO A 495 2.32 29.84 6.28
CA PRO A 495 3.09 30.46 7.36
C PRO A 495 2.47 30.14 8.72
N GLN A 496 3.31 29.95 9.73
CA GLN A 496 2.89 29.79 11.11
C GLN A 496 4.02 30.24 12.04
N PHE A 497 3.76 30.43 13.33
CA PHE A 497 4.81 30.67 14.35
C PHE A 497 4.35 30.28 15.76
N LEU A 498 3.22 29.59 15.89
CA LEU A 498 2.62 29.19 17.16
C LEU A 498 2.33 27.70 17.17
N ALA A 499 2.57 27.06 18.31
CA ALA A 499 2.35 25.63 18.49
C ALA A 499 1.39 25.33 19.64
N VAL A 500 0.49 24.38 19.42
CA VAL A 500 -0.54 23.92 20.35
C VAL A 500 -0.11 22.62 21.03
N ASP A 501 -0.11 22.58 22.37
CA ASP A 501 0.09 21.34 23.12
C ASP A 501 -1.18 20.48 23.09
N ALA A 502 -1.30 19.62 22.08
CA ALA A 502 -2.42 18.69 21.96
C ALA A 502 -2.55 17.75 23.16
N SER A 503 -1.44 17.41 23.82
CA SER A 503 -1.46 16.48 24.94
C SER A 503 -1.97 17.15 26.22
N LYS A 504 -1.74 18.44 26.40
CA LYS A 504 -2.36 19.22 27.48
C LYS A 504 -3.89 19.20 27.42
N VAL A 505 -4.48 19.25 26.23
CA VAL A 505 -5.94 19.11 26.05
C VAL A 505 -6.44 17.77 26.63
N LEU A 506 -5.67 16.69 26.42
CA LEU A 506 -5.99 15.37 26.97
C LEU A 506 -5.80 15.29 28.49
N VAL A 507 -4.83 16.04 29.04
CA VAL A 507 -4.66 16.19 30.50
C VAL A 507 -5.84 16.91 31.11
N ASP A 508 -6.28 18.01 30.50
CA ASP A 508 -7.40 18.82 30.99
C ASP A 508 -8.72 18.03 30.95
N LEU A 509 -8.84 17.05 30.04
CA LEU A 509 -9.93 16.07 29.98
C LEU A 509 -9.80 14.89 30.96
N GLY A 510 -8.68 14.77 31.69
CA GLY A 510 -8.40 13.65 32.59
C GLY A 510 -8.08 12.33 31.88
N LEU A 511 -7.65 12.38 30.62
CA LEU A 511 -7.23 11.22 29.82
C LEU A 511 -5.72 10.94 29.92
N LEU A 512 -4.95 11.94 30.35
CA LEU A 512 -3.53 11.86 30.67
C LEU A 512 -3.27 12.46 32.05
N SER A 513 -2.26 11.95 32.77
CA SER A 513 -1.80 12.51 34.05
C SER A 513 -0.87 13.71 33.86
N LYS A 514 -0.18 13.79 32.72
CA LYS A 514 0.72 14.88 32.35
C LYS A 514 0.88 14.99 30.83
N PRO A 515 1.31 16.15 30.31
CA PRO A 515 1.57 16.33 28.89
C PRO A 515 2.64 15.35 28.37
N GLN A 516 2.51 14.96 27.10
CA GLN A 516 3.50 14.17 26.40
C GLN A 516 4.78 14.97 26.21
N THR A 517 5.93 14.34 26.48
CA THR A 517 7.25 14.92 26.21
C THR A 517 7.81 14.48 24.85
N SER A 518 7.07 13.66 24.10
CA SER A 518 7.45 13.21 22.76
C SER A 518 6.24 12.83 21.91
N ASN A 519 6.39 12.95 20.59
CA ASN A 519 5.32 12.65 19.63
C ASN A 519 4.88 11.18 19.69
N CYS A 520 3.57 10.96 19.77
CA CYS A 520 2.90 9.67 19.68
C CYS A 520 3.30 8.63 20.76
N ARG A 521 3.86 9.10 21.88
CA ARG A 521 4.28 8.26 23.00
C ARG A 521 3.84 8.86 24.33
N PRO A 522 3.38 8.04 25.28
CA PRO A 522 3.14 8.49 26.66
C PRO A 522 4.39 9.11 27.28
N ALA A 523 4.19 10.10 28.15
CA ALA A 523 5.29 10.71 28.91
C ALA A 523 5.92 9.71 29.90
N SER A 524 7.18 9.94 30.27
CA SER A 524 7.81 9.17 31.35
C SER A 524 7.05 9.37 32.67
N GLY A 525 6.73 8.24 33.33
CA GLY A 525 5.96 8.22 34.57
C GLY A 525 4.50 8.67 34.42
N GLU A 526 3.91 8.56 33.23
CA GLU A 526 2.47 8.69 33.00
C GLU A 526 1.69 7.57 33.73
N THR A 527 0.55 7.91 34.36
CA THR A 527 -0.22 6.98 35.21
C THR A 527 -1.69 6.79 34.81
N ILE A 528 -2.21 7.56 33.85
CA ILE A 528 -3.56 7.42 33.29
C ILE A 528 -3.48 6.79 31.90
N GLY A 529 -2.89 7.45 30.90
CA GLY A 529 -2.65 6.89 29.57
C GLY A 529 -3.87 6.35 28.81
N LYS A 530 -5.05 6.96 28.98
CA LYS A 530 -6.28 6.56 28.28
C LYS A 530 -6.32 7.02 26.82
N ALA A 531 -5.53 8.02 26.47
CA ALA A 531 -5.38 8.52 25.11
C ALA A 531 -3.93 8.96 24.86
N LYS A 532 -3.57 9.17 23.59
CA LYS A 532 -2.33 9.85 23.20
C LYS A 532 -2.54 10.66 21.93
N ALA A 533 -1.74 11.71 21.78
CA ALA A 533 -1.66 12.56 20.60
C ALA A 533 -0.47 12.14 19.72
N CYS A 534 -0.73 11.99 18.44
CA CYS A 534 0.27 11.76 17.39
C CYS A 534 0.12 12.90 16.36
N TRP A 535 1.07 13.83 16.34
CA TRP A 535 0.99 15.05 15.55
C TRP A 535 1.95 15.03 14.36
N ALA A 536 1.65 15.83 13.34
CA ALA A 536 2.56 16.23 12.29
C ALA A 536 2.05 17.51 11.64
N GLY A 537 2.84 18.57 11.76
CA GLY A 537 2.46 19.92 11.35
C GLY A 537 1.10 20.38 11.84
N GLY A 538 0.25 20.83 10.92
CA GLY A 538 -1.10 21.33 11.19
C GLY A 538 -2.10 20.27 11.63
N THR A 539 -1.75 18.97 11.66
CA THR A 539 -2.66 17.88 12.03
C THR A 539 -2.23 17.17 13.31
N VAL A 540 -3.20 16.86 14.17
CA VAL A 540 -3.05 15.89 15.24
C VAL A 540 -4.09 14.79 15.15
N GLN A 541 -3.65 13.56 15.39
CA GLN A 541 -4.51 12.40 15.55
C GLN A 541 -4.47 11.92 17.00
N ILE A 542 -5.65 11.73 17.59
CA ILE A 542 -5.82 11.24 18.94
C ILE A 542 -6.23 9.77 18.90
N TYR A 543 -5.49 8.94 19.62
CA TYR A 543 -5.75 7.52 19.76
C TYR A 543 -6.19 7.22 21.18
N LEU A 544 -7.25 6.45 21.35
CA LEU A 544 -7.66 5.90 22.65
C LEU A 544 -6.91 4.60 22.93
N ASN A 545 -6.56 4.37 24.19
CA ASN A 545 -6.17 3.06 24.68
C ASN A 545 -7.46 2.31 25.03
N LEU A 546 -8.05 1.58 24.07
CA LEU A 546 -9.41 1.09 24.19
C LEU A 546 -9.45 -0.40 24.59
N ALA A 547 -10.21 -0.73 25.63
CA ALA A 547 -10.37 -2.10 26.09
C ALA A 547 -11.01 -2.99 25.01
N GLY A 548 -10.44 -4.17 24.77
CA GLY A 548 -10.87 -5.09 23.71
C GLY A 548 -10.35 -4.74 22.31
N ARG A 549 -9.80 -3.54 22.12
CA ARG A 549 -9.05 -3.16 20.91
C ARG A 549 -7.55 -3.23 21.14
N ASP A 550 -7.05 -2.55 22.16
CA ASP A 550 -5.63 -2.38 22.41
C ASP A 550 -5.17 -3.29 23.56
N PRO A 551 -3.93 -3.84 23.49
CA PRO A 551 -3.41 -4.70 24.54
C PRO A 551 -3.20 -3.91 25.84
N ALA A 552 -3.71 -4.44 26.96
CA ALA A 552 -3.43 -3.89 28.28
C ALA A 552 -1.94 -4.03 28.61
N GLY A 553 -1.31 -2.97 29.11
CA GLY A 553 0.12 -2.98 29.41
C GLY A 553 0.67 -1.63 29.87
N GLY A 554 1.91 -1.62 30.35
CA GLY A 554 2.63 -0.38 30.70
C GLY A 554 2.09 0.38 31.91
N GLY A 555 1.19 -0.21 32.70
CA GLY A 555 0.54 0.46 33.84
C GLY A 555 -0.50 1.52 33.46
N LEU A 556 -0.89 1.58 32.17
CA LEU A 556 -1.85 2.54 31.65
C LEU A 556 -3.28 2.03 31.79
N GLN A 557 -4.22 2.93 32.01
CA GLN A 557 -5.65 2.67 32.07
C GLN A 557 -6.25 2.66 30.66
N GLN A 558 -7.28 1.83 30.46
CA GLN A 558 -8.01 1.77 29.20
C GLN A 558 -9.35 2.51 29.31
N VAL A 559 -9.80 3.07 28.18
CA VAL A 559 -11.20 3.48 27.98
C VAL A 559 -12.02 2.20 27.83
N ALA A 560 -13.14 2.08 28.54
CA ALA A 560 -14.04 0.94 28.35
C ALA A 560 -14.69 1.01 26.96
N ALA A 561 -14.92 -0.13 26.31
CA ALA A 561 -15.54 -0.18 24.99
C ALA A 561 -16.90 0.56 24.92
N THR A 562 -17.69 0.52 26.00
CA THR A 562 -18.98 1.23 26.11
C THR A 562 -18.85 2.74 26.18
N ASP A 563 -17.68 3.25 26.54
CA ASP A 563 -17.42 4.68 26.75
C ASP A 563 -16.72 5.34 25.55
N GLU A 564 -16.39 4.56 24.49
CA GLU A 564 -15.65 5.02 23.31
C GLU A 564 -16.32 6.24 22.68
N ALA A 565 -17.61 6.11 22.31
CA ALA A 565 -18.34 7.17 21.61
C ALA A 565 -18.43 8.46 22.43
N ALA A 566 -18.68 8.35 23.74
CA ALA A 566 -18.75 9.51 24.63
C ALA A 566 -17.37 10.18 24.79
N THR A 567 -16.30 9.39 24.90
CA THR A 567 -14.92 9.88 25.01
C THR A 567 -14.48 10.58 23.73
N VAL A 568 -14.76 9.98 22.56
CA VAL A 568 -14.52 10.59 21.24
C VAL A 568 -15.26 11.91 21.09
N ALA A 569 -16.53 11.97 21.48
CA ALA A 569 -17.31 13.20 21.43
C ALA A 569 -16.74 14.30 22.35
N ALA A 570 -16.28 13.94 23.55
CA ALA A 570 -15.67 14.89 24.49
C ALA A 570 -14.35 15.46 23.96
N ILE A 571 -13.47 14.61 23.39
CA ILE A 571 -12.22 15.04 22.77
C ILE A 571 -12.51 15.95 21.58
N LYS A 572 -13.43 15.55 20.69
CA LYS A 572 -13.81 16.34 19.52
C LYS A 572 -14.32 17.73 19.92
N ALA A 573 -15.19 17.81 20.92
CA ALA A 573 -15.69 19.07 21.45
C ALA A 573 -14.57 19.95 22.03
N ALA A 574 -13.67 19.36 22.83
CA ALA A 574 -12.57 20.09 23.46
C ALA A 574 -11.62 20.72 22.43
N PHE A 575 -11.22 19.98 21.40
CA PHE A 575 -10.40 20.53 20.32
C PHE A 575 -11.17 21.60 19.53
N ALA A 576 -12.44 21.36 19.17
CA ALA A 576 -13.23 22.33 18.41
C ALA A 576 -13.47 23.66 19.14
N SER A 577 -13.38 23.69 20.48
CA SER A 577 -13.57 24.88 21.30
C SER A 577 -12.27 25.55 21.77
N LEU A 578 -11.09 25.13 21.27
CA LEU A 578 -9.83 25.73 21.70
C LEU A 578 -9.75 27.22 21.34
N SER A 579 -9.24 27.99 22.28
CA SER A 579 -8.93 29.41 22.14
C SER A 579 -7.53 29.68 22.65
N ASP A 580 -6.80 30.58 21.99
CA ASP A 580 -5.49 31.04 22.44
C ASP A 580 -5.64 32.09 23.53
N PRO A 581 -5.10 31.86 24.75
CA PRO A 581 -5.21 32.81 25.85
C PRO A 581 -4.15 33.93 25.83
N ASN A 582 -3.20 33.90 24.88
CA ASN A 582 -2.05 34.81 24.88
C ASN A 582 -2.31 36.08 24.05
N ASP A 583 -1.62 37.16 24.44
CA ASP A 583 -1.54 38.45 23.73
C ASP A 583 -0.20 38.49 22.99
N TRP A 584 -0.22 38.26 21.69
CA TRP A 584 0.97 38.17 20.85
C TRP A 584 1.34 39.51 20.19
N THR A 585 0.37 40.42 20.10
CA THR A 585 0.53 41.76 19.53
C THR A 585 0.91 42.81 20.58
N GLY A 586 0.78 42.49 21.86
CA GLY A 586 1.08 43.37 22.98
C GLY A 586 0.04 44.47 23.20
N ASP A 587 -1.20 44.26 22.73
CA ASP A 587 -2.27 45.26 22.79
C ASP A 587 -3.11 45.18 24.09
N GLY A 588 -2.82 44.21 24.95
CA GLY A 588 -3.47 43.97 26.23
C GLY A 588 -4.67 43.01 26.17
N ALA A 589 -4.93 42.35 25.03
CA ALA A 589 -6.00 41.38 24.86
C ALA A 589 -5.52 40.08 24.17
N PRO A 590 -6.15 38.93 24.44
CA PRO A 590 -5.91 37.73 23.64
C PRO A 590 -6.41 37.91 22.20
N GLU A 591 -5.65 37.39 21.24
CA GLU A 591 -5.83 37.68 19.80
C GLU A 591 -7.19 37.25 19.20
N GLY A 592 -7.83 36.24 19.78
CA GLY A 592 -9.08 35.69 19.26
C GLY A 592 -8.96 35.00 17.89
N TRP A 593 -7.74 34.70 17.43
CA TRP A 593 -7.50 33.97 16.19
C TRP A 593 -8.07 32.55 16.24
N LYS A 594 -8.44 32.02 15.07
CA LYS A 594 -8.96 30.65 14.95
C LYS A 594 -7.82 29.65 15.20
N VAL A 595 -7.90 28.88 16.28
CA VAL A 595 -6.87 27.86 16.62
C VAL A 595 -7.06 26.57 15.83
N ILE A 596 -8.28 26.01 15.88
CA ILE A 596 -8.63 24.74 15.22
C ILE A 596 -9.54 25.04 14.03
N ASP A 597 -9.17 24.56 12.85
CA ASP A 597 -9.99 24.69 11.66
C ASP A 597 -11.23 23.78 11.75
N ARG A 598 -10.97 22.47 11.82
CA ARG A 598 -11.98 21.40 11.74
C ARG A 598 -11.51 20.17 12.55
N VAL A 599 -12.48 19.42 13.08
CA VAL A 599 -12.25 18.19 13.85
C VAL A 599 -13.18 17.09 13.35
N TYR A 600 -12.63 15.89 13.12
CA TYR A 600 -13.31 14.74 12.58
C TYR A 600 -13.15 13.54 13.52
N THR A 601 -14.19 12.71 13.62
CA THR A 601 -14.04 11.32 14.04
C THR A 601 -13.36 10.51 12.93
N ARG A 602 -12.86 9.32 13.25
CA ARG A 602 -12.31 8.39 12.24
C ARG A 602 -13.24 8.19 11.04
N ALA A 603 -14.55 8.02 11.29
CA ALA A 603 -15.53 7.78 10.23
C ALA A 603 -15.79 9.03 9.37
N GLU A 604 -15.86 10.21 9.99
CA GLU A 604 -16.04 11.48 9.27
C GLU A 604 -14.81 11.85 8.43
N ALA A 605 -13.61 11.38 8.84
CA ALA A 605 -12.35 11.61 8.12
C ALA A 605 -12.29 10.93 6.73
N ARG A 606 -13.35 10.22 6.33
CA ARG A 606 -13.55 9.72 4.96
C ARG A 606 -13.85 10.84 3.96
N PHE A 607 -14.48 11.92 4.44
CA PHE A 607 -15.00 13.00 3.61
C PHE A 607 -14.33 14.33 3.95
N ILE A 608 -13.01 14.34 4.09
CA ILE A 608 -12.30 15.60 4.35
C ILE A 608 -12.35 16.45 3.08
N PRO A 609 -12.87 17.69 3.15
CA PRO A 609 -12.99 18.55 1.99
C PRO A 609 -11.64 18.78 1.30
N ASN A 610 -11.65 18.65 -0.02
CA ASN A 610 -10.45 18.74 -0.85
C ASN A 610 -10.77 19.48 -2.16
N GLY A 611 -11.41 20.65 -2.05
CA GLY A 611 -11.93 21.43 -3.19
C GLY A 611 -13.45 21.27 -3.41
N PRO A 612 -14.03 22.04 -4.35
CA PRO A 612 -15.46 22.04 -4.59
C PRO A 612 -16.00 20.66 -5.02
N GLY A 613 -16.86 20.07 -4.19
CA GLY A 613 -17.51 18.78 -4.47
C GLY A 613 -16.58 17.57 -4.38
N THR A 614 -15.38 17.72 -3.85
CA THR A 614 -14.35 16.69 -3.78
C THR A 614 -13.86 16.50 -2.35
N PHE A 615 -13.41 15.28 -2.04
CA PHE A 615 -12.90 14.92 -0.73
C PHE A 615 -11.63 14.07 -0.84
N ALA A 616 -10.82 14.10 0.22
CA ALA A 616 -9.69 13.21 0.44
C ALA A 616 -10.05 12.23 1.57
N ASP A 617 -9.90 10.93 1.30
CA ASP A 617 -10.24 9.88 2.26
C ASP A 617 -9.01 9.51 3.10
N MET A 618 -9.07 9.77 4.40
CA MET A 618 -8.06 9.33 5.36
C MET A 618 -8.60 8.33 6.37
N ALA A 619 -9.78 7.75 6.17
CA ALA A 619 -10.42 6.85 7.14
C ALA A 619 -9.87 5.42 7.08
N HIS A 620 -8.59 5.24 7.44
CA HIS A 620 -8.01 3.91 7.60
C HIS A 620 -8.57 3.23 8.87
N PRO A 621 -9.05 1.98 8.82
CA PRO A 621 -9.73 1.33 9.93
C PRO A 621 -8.87 1.14 11.19
N THR A 622 -7.56 0.95 11.01
CA THR A 622 -6.62 0.63 12.09
C THR A 622 -5.52 1.67 12.31
N ARG A 623 -5.41 2.68 11.44
CA ARG A 623 -4.26 3.61 11.39
C ARG A 623 -4.64 5.08 11.43
N THR A 624 -5.93 5.38 11.41
CA THR A 624 -6.42 6.75 11.62
C THR A 624 -6.85 6.88 13.08
N GLY A 625 -6.48 7.99 13.71
CA GLY A 625 -6.88 8.33 15.07
C GLY A 625 -8.40 8.26 15.25
N ASP A 626 -8.84 8.01 16.48
CA ASP A 626 -10.26 8.07 16.84
C ASP A 626 -10.84 9.48 16.64
N VAL A 627 -9.99 10.49 16.88
CA VAL A 627 -10.25 11.89 16.54
C VAL A 627 -9.08 12.44 15.72
N VAL A 628 -9.37 13.22 14.69
CA VAL A 628 -8.41 13.97 13.88
C VAL A 628 -8.76 15.44 13.98
N ALA A 629 -7.82 16.28 14.41
CA ALA A 629 -7.99 17.72 14.49
C ALA A 629 -6.96 18.42 13.60
N PHE A 630 -7.43 19.41 12.85
CA PHE A 630 -6.61 20.28 12.02
C PHE A 630 -6.56 21.66 12.65
N ALA A 631 -5.36 22.17 12.90
CA ALA A 631 -5.15 23.56 13.28
C ALA A 631 -5.49 24.50 12.11
N TYR A 632 -5.54 25.79 12.37
CA TYR A 632 -5.61 26.83 11.34
C TYR A 632 -4.37 27.72 11.46
N PRO A 633 -3.74 28.18 10.36
CA PRO A 633 -2.59 29.09 10.46
C PRO A 633 -2.95 30.36 11.26
N PRO A 634 -2.09 30.83 12.18
CA PRO A 634 -0.66 30.51 12.30
C PRO A 634 -0.33 29.44 13.37
N TYR A 635 -1.27 28.53 13.68
CA TYR A 635 -1.09 27.47 14.68
C TYR A 635 -0.70 26.13 14.07
N GLN A 636 0.10 25.34 14.78
CA GLN A 636 0.45 23.96 14.43
C GLN A 636 0.62 23.08 15.68
N PHE A 637 0.95 21.79 15.55
CA PHE A 637 1.10 20.87 16.70
C PHE A 637 2.52 20.33 16.93
N ASP A 638 3.40 20.54 15.96
CA ASP A 638 4.75 20.00 15.84
C ASP A 638 5.82 20.95 16.41
N ALA A 639 5.70 21.29 17.69
CA ALA A 639 6.79 21.89 18.46
C ALA A 639 6.71 21.48 19.94
N ALA A 640 7.84 21.58 20.65
CA ALA A 640 7.90 21.24 22.06
C ALA A 640 7.27 22.35 22.92
N THR A 641 6.03 22.15 23.36
CA THR A 641 5.27 23.13 24.17
C THR A 641 4.75 22.57 25.51
N PRO A 642 5.51 21.71 26.23
CA PRO A 642 4.96 20.96 27.34
C PRO A 642 4.42 21.88 28.46
N GLY A 643 3.13 21.78 28.73
CA GLY A 643 2.48 22.47 29.85
C GLY A 643 1.92 23.86 29.54
N SER A 644 2.18 24.41 28.36
CA SER A 644 1.52 25.62 27.84
C SER A 644 0.57 25.24 26.72
N LEU A 645 -0.68 25.73 26.74
CA LEU A 645 -1.64 25.36 25.71
C LEU A 645 -1.19 25.83 24.31
N VAL A 646 -0.68 27.06 24.23
CA VAL A 646 -0.07 27.65 23.05
C VAL A 646 1.27 28.24 23.45
N ALA A 647 2.31 28.03 22.64
CA ALA A 647 3.61 28.68 22.78
C ALA A 647 4.20 29.06 21.41
N LEU A 648 5.26 29.88 21.42
CA LEU A 648 6.03 30.18 20.22
C LEU A 648 6.61 28.91 19.60
N SER A 649 6.53 28.82 18.28
CA SER A 649 7.19 27.82 17.47
C SER A 649 8.46 28.42 16.87
N ALA A 650 9.53 27.63 16.81
CA ALA A 650 10.73 27.99 16.06
C ALA A 650 10.63 27.60 14.57
N PHE A 651 9.53 26.96 14.17
CA PHE A 651 9.15 26.84 12.77
C PHE A 651 8.36 28.08 12.35
N PHE A 652 8.58 28.52 11.12
CA PHE A 652 7.91 29.66 10.50
C PHE A 652 7.05 29.28 9.28
N GLY A 653 7.07 28.03 8.85
CA GLY A 653 6.14 27.50 7.86
C GLY A 653 5.77 26.07 8.21
N GLN A 654 4.60 25.63 7.75
CA GLN A 654 4.13 24.28 8.02
C GLN A 654 3.15 23.79 6.95
N HIS A 655 3.06 22.48 6.83
CA HIS A 655 2.07 21.76 6.03
C HIS A 655 1.11 20.98 6.95
N GLY A 656 0.30 20.06 6.40
CA GLY A 656 -0.63 19.26 7.21
C GLY A 656 -1.91 19.96 7.67
N TYR A 657 -2.31 21.06 7.03
CA TYR A 657 -3.62 21.66 7.26
C TYR A 657 -4.69 20.95 6.41
N VAL A 658 -5.95 21.38 6.50
CA VAL A 658 -6.98 20.81 5.63
C VAL A 658 -6.66 21.18 4.17
N PRO A 659 -6.70 20.22 3.21
CA PRO A 659 -6.19 20.44 1.84
C PRO A 659 -6.87 21.55 1.04
N ASP A 660 -8.10 21.93 1.40
CA ASP A 660 -8.86 22.99 0.73
C ASP A 660 -8.53 24.42 1.24
N VAL A 661 -7.72 24.56 2.30
CA VAL A 661 -7.37 25.85 2.90
C VAL A 661 -6.42 26.64 1.99
N GLN A 662 -6.88 27.83 1.57
CA GLN A 662 -6.14 28.74 0.71
C GLN A 662 -6.44 30.20 1.06
N VAL A 663 -5.39 30.97 1.30
CA VAL A 663 -5.39 32.44 1.41
C VAL A 663 -4.07 32.95 0.79
N PRO A 664 -3.96 32.98 -0.56
CA PRO A 664 -2.68 33.24 -1.23
C PRO A 664 -2.02 34.58 -0.85
N ASP A 665 -2.81 35.62 -0.58
CA ASP A 665 -2.31 36.93 -0.15
C ASP A 665 -1.59 36.88 1.21
N ALA A 666 -1.93 35.90 2.05
CA ALA A 666 -1.27 35.59 3.32
C ALA A 666 -0.30 34.40 3.18
N ASN A 667 0.18 34.09 1.96
CA ASN A 667 1.03 32.94 1.68
C ASN A 667 0.47 31.59 2.15
N VAL A 668 -0.85 31.42 2.26
CA VAL A 668 -1.47 30.12 2.58
C VAL A 668 -1.95 29.46 1.29
N ASN A 669 -1.40 28.32 0.93
CA ASN A 669 -1.94 27.48 -0.12
C ASN A 669 -1.60 26.02 0.14
N MET A 670 -2.60 25.21 0.51
CA MET A 670 -2.38 23.79 0.78
C MET A 670 -2.38 22.88 -0.44
N ARG A 671 -2.64 23.43 -1.62
CA ARG A 671 -2.60 22.67 -2.86
C ARG A 671 -1.17 22.43 -3.32
N ALA A 672 -0.93 21.24 -3.83
CA ALA A 672 0.35 20.86 -4.41
C ALA A 672 0.52 21.43 -5.83
N THR A 673 1.75 21.56 -6.31
CA THR A 673 1.99 21.93 -7.73
C THR A 673 1.57 20.82 -8.69
N PHE A 674 1.06 21.17 -9.88
CA PHE A 674 1.11 20.28 -11.05
C PHE A 674 1.38 21.00 -12.34
N LEU A 675 2.43 20.57 -13.02
CA LEU A 675 2.76 20.97 -14.38
C LEU A 675 3.07 19.71 -15.19
N ALA A 676 2.60 19.65 -16.42
CA ALA A 676 2.96 18.59 -17.35
C ALA A 676 3.34 19.15 -18.72
N GLY A 677 4.26 18.48 -19.41
CA GLY A 677 4.65 18.83 -20.77
C GLY A 677 5.24 17.64 -21.52
N GLY A 678 5.24 17.72 -22.85
CA GLY A 678 5.65 16.61 -23.71
C GLY A 678 4.77 16.56 -24.95
N LYS A 679 5.12 15.69 -25.91
CA LYS A 679 4.38 15.60 -27.18
C LYS A 679 2.92 15.17 -26.99
N ALA A 680 2.63 14.33 -26.00
CA ALA A 680 1.29 13.84 -25.71
C ALA A 680 0.45 14.81 -24.86
N ILE A 681 1.05 15.85 -24.29
CA ILE A 681 0.41 16.75 -23.33
C ILE A 681 -0.09 18.01 -24.05
N GLY A 682 -1.38 18.31 -23.88
CA GLY A 682 -2.03 19.49 -24.40
C GLY A 682 -1.68 20.74 -23.59
N LYS A 683 -1.84 21.90 -24.21
CA LYS A 683 -1.65 23.18 -23.52
C LYS A 683 -2.95 23.62 -22.83
N GLY A 684 -2.88 23.92 -21.53
CA GLY A 684 -4.05 24.47 -20.81
C GLY A 684 -3.91 24.50 -19.30
N THR A 685 -4.94 25.01 -18.65
CA THR A 685 -5.09 25.01 -17.19
C THR A 685 -6.40 24.32 -16.84
N PHE A 686 -6.36 23.32 -15.96
CA PHE A 686 -7.46 22.36 -15.77
C PHE A 686 -7.84 22.27 -14.28
N ALA A 687 -9.14 22.36 -13.99
CA ALA A 687 -9.66 22.27 -12.63
C ALA A 687 -9.92 20.80 -12.21
N GLY A 688 -9.99 20.56 -10.90
CA GLY A 688 -10.38 19.26 -10.35
C GLY A 688 -9.34 18.14 -10.52
N LEU A 689 -8.08 18.49 -10.82
CA LEU A 689 -6.98 17.53 -10.88
C LEU A 689 -6.56 17.14 -9.46
N ARG A 690 -6.47 15.83 -9.19
CA ARG A 690 -6.10 15.30 -7.86
C ARG A 690 -4.75 14.60 -7.90
N THR A 691 -4.04 14.63 -6.78
CA THR A 691 -2.77 13.90 -6.60
C THR A 691 -2.88 12.43 -7.01
N ILE A 692 -3.98 11.77 -6.64
CA ILE A 692 -4.22 10.35 -6.96
C ILE A 692 -4.41 10.06 -8.46
N ASP A 693 -4.73 11.07 -9.28
CA ASP A 693 -4.97 10.90 -10.72
C ASP A 693 -3.64 10.77 -11.51
N LEU A 694 -2.50 11.12 -10.90
CA LEU A 694 -1.22 11.13 -11.61
C LEU A 694 -0.72 9.73 -11.95
N ALA A 695 -0.75 8.78 -11.00
CA ALA A 695 -0.24 7.43 -11.25
C ALA A 695 -1.03 6.67 -12.34
N PRO A 696 -2.39 6.64 -12.35
CA PRO A 696 -3.15 6.09 -13.47
C PRO A 696 -2.87 6.78 -14.80
N THR A 697 -2.66 8.10 -14.79
CA THR A 697 -2.32 8.85 -16.02
C THR A 697 -0.95 8.49 -16.56
N ILE A 698 0.06 8.34 -15.69
CA ILE A 698 1.39 7.83 -16.07
C ILE A 698 1.27 6.41 -16.63
N ALA A 699 0.46 5.56 -15.99
CA ALA A 699 0.26 4.18 -16.44
C ALA A 699 -0.29 4.11 -17.87
N PHE A 700 -1.31 4.91 -18.16
CA PHE A 700 -1.85 5.07 -19.51
C PHE A 700 -0.80 5.61 -20.50
N LEU A 701 -0.09 6.69 -20.15
CA LEU A 701 0.86 7.34 -21.07
C LEU A 701 2.01 6.41 -21.49
N MET A 702 2.46 5.55 -20.57
CA MET A 702 3.58 4.65 -20.78
C MET A 702 3.17 3.25 -21.26
N ASP A 703 1.88 3.01 -21.42
CA ASP A 703 1.29 1.69 -21.74
C ASP A 703 1.77 0.59 -20.78
N ILE A 704 1.53 0.81 -19.49
CA ILE A 704 1.86 -0.13 -18.42
C ILE A 704 0.60 -0.45 -17.59
N PRO A 705 0.62 -1.56 -16.81
CA PRO A 705 -0.47 -1.86 -15.88
C PRO A 705 -0.71 -0.71 -14.90
N MET A 706 -1.97 -0.48 -14.55
CA MET A 706 -2.32 0.44 -13.47
C MET A 706 -1.86 -0.14 -12.12
N PRO A 707 -1.42 0.68 -11.13
CA PRO A 707 -1.20 0.18 -9.78
C PRO A 707 -2.46 -0.43 -9.20
N GLN A 708 -2.35 -1.63 -8.62
CA GLN A 708 -3.49 -2.46 -8.21
C GLN A 708 -4.44 -1.79 -7.21
N HIS A 709 -3.99 -0.78 -6.48
CA HIS A 709 -4.76 -0.10 -5.43
C HIS A 709 -5.18 1.32 -5.80
N ALA A 710 -4.90 1.77 -7.03
CA ALA A 710 -5.12 3.15 -7.45
C ALA A 710 -6.63 3.52 -7.44
N GLN A 711 -6.93 4.69 -6.87
CA GLN A 711 -8.27 5.29 -6.80
C GLN A 711 -8.48 6.44 -7.80
N GLY A 712 -7.39 6.96 -8.38
CA GLY A 712 -7.46 8.04 -9.37
C GLY A 712 -7.98 7.61 -10.73
N ARG A 713 -8.31 8.61 -11.55
CA ARG A 713 -8.71 8.43 -12.95
C ARG A 713 -7.60 8.86 -13.91
N VAL A 714 -7.65 8.37 -15.13
CA VAL A 714 -6.79 8.88 -16.22
C VAL A 714 -7.24 10.32 -16.59
N LEU A 715 -6.31 11.26 -16.52
CA LEU A 715 -6.53 12.68 -16.88
C LEU A 715 -6.52 12.86 -18.40
N THR A 716 -7.58 12.43 -19.09
CA THR A 716 -7.67 12.59 -20.55
C THR A 716 -7.70 14.04 -21.02
N GLU A 717 -8.19 14.95 -20.17
CA GLU A 717 -8.35 16.38 -20.48
C GLU A 717 -7.02 17.11 -20.65
N ILE A 718 -5.94 16.63 -20.02
CA ILE A 718 -4.61 17.25 -20.15
C ILE A 718 -3.87 16.79 -21.42
N LEU A 719 -4.44 15.86 -22.19
CA LEU A 719 -3.80 15.28 -23.36
C LEU A 719 -4.06 16.10 -24.62
N ASP A 720 -3.07 16.14 -25.52
CA ASP A 720 -3.26 16.73 -26.83
C ASP A 720 -4.26 15.92 -27.65
N GLY A 721 -5.25 16.61 -28.24
CA GLY A 721 -6.36 15.97 -28.93
C GLY A 721 -7.30 15.17 -28.03
N ALA A 722 -7.50 15.58 -26.77
CA ALA A 722 -8.34 14.89 -25.77
C ALA A 722 -9.68 14.33 -26.30
N SER A 723 -10.34 15.02 -27.23
CA SER A 723 -11.61 14.59 -27.84
C SER A 723 -11.53 13.29 -28.66
N ARG A 724 -10.33 12.78 -28.94
CA ARG A 724 -10.12 11.50 -29.64
C ARG A 724 -10.32 10.28 -28.75
N TYR A 725 -10.33 10.47 -27.43
CA TYR A 725 -10.46 9.41 -26.46
C TYR A 725 -11.90 9.33 -25.96
N ARG A 726 -12.47 8.12 -26.03
CA ARG A 726 -13.69 7.76 -25.30
C ARG A 726 -13.30 6.89 -24.12
N LYS A 727 -14.13 6.89 -23.08
CA LYS A 727 -13.84 6.23 -21.81
C LYS A 727 -14.93 5.21 -21.56
N VAL A 728 -14.53 4.03 -21.10
CA VAL A 728 -15.46 3.00 -20.64
C VAL A 728 -15.01 2.60 -19.26
N SER A 729 -15.89 2.77 -18.28
CA SER A 729 -15.66 2.39 -16.90
C SER A 729 -16.47 1.16 -16.53
N VAL A 730 -15.88 0.31 -15.71
CA VAL A 730 -16.50 -0.95 -15.29
C VAL A 730 -16.24 -1.17 -13.81
N ILE A 731 -17.27 -1.50 -13.07
CA ILE A 731 -17.19 -2.06 -11.72
C ILE A 731 -17.44 -3.57 -11.86
N GLY A 732 -16.49 -4.38 -11.41
CA GLY A 732 -16.53 -5.83 -11.47
C GLY A 732 -16.75 -6.44 -10.09
N LEU A 733 -17.77 -7.28 -9.95
CA LEU A 733 -18.03 -8.10 -8.77
C LEU A 733 -17.88 -9.58 -9.11
N ASN A 734 -17.54 -10.41 -8.14
CA ASN A 734 -17.54 -11.85 -8.28
C ASN A 734 -17.90 -12.51 -6.94
N ASP A 735 -18.50 -13.69 -7.00
CA ASP A 735 -18.68 -14.57 -5.85
C ASP A 735 -19.40 -13.87 -4.69
N PHE A 736 -20.45 -13.10 -4.97
CA PHE A 736 -21.22 -12.39 -3.95
C PHE A 736 -21.87 -13.35 -2.95
N HIS A 737 -22.21 -14.57 -3.38
CA HIS A 737 -22.77 -15.65 -2.56
C HIS A 737 -23.93 -15.20 -1.65
N GLY A 738 -24.79 -14.29 -2.12
CA GLY A 738 -25.90 -13.78 -1.33
C GLY A 738 -25.48 -13.17 0.01
N GLN A 739 -24.25 -12.65 0.15
CA GLN A 739 -23.75 -12.03 1.38
C GLN A 739 -24.39 -10.65 1.60
N LEU A 740 -25.65 -10.64 2.03
CA LEU A 740 -26.44 -9.41 2.19
C LEU A 740 -25.92 -8.53 3.33
N ASP A 741 -25.55 -9.13 4.45
CA ASP A 741 -24.98 -8.43 5.61
C ASP A 741 -23.45 -8.29 5.47
N PRO A 742 -22.83 -7.27 6.08
CA PRO A 742 -21.38 -7.15 6.10
C PRO A 742 -20.67 -8.42 6.61
N THR A 743 -19.50 -8.69 6.05
CA THR A 743 -18.56 -9.71 6.53
C THR A 743 -17.31 -9.04 7.09
N THR A 744 -16.24 -9.78 7.36
CA THR A 744 -14.98 -9.22 7.88
C THR A 744 -13.75 -9.62 7.08
N LEU A 745 -12.79 -8.69 6.98
CA LEU A 745 -11.44 -8.94 6.46
C LEU A 745 -10.39 -8.61 7.52
N ALA A 746 -9.31 -9.40 7.60
CA ALA A 746 -8.21 -9.12 8.52
C ALA A 746 -7.30 -8.00 7.98
N ILE A 747 -7.20 -6.87 8.69
CA ILE A 747 -6.30 -5.75 8.40
C ILE A 747 -5.49 -5.44 9.66
N ASP A 748 -4.16 -5.40 9.54
CA ASP A 748 -3.23 -5.30 10.69
C ASP A 748 -3.55 -6.30 11.82
N GLY A 749 -3.96 -7.52 11.47
CA GLY A 749 -4.33 -8.57 12.43
C GLY A 749 -5.70 -8.40 13.10
N ARG A 750 -6.54 -7.48 12.61
CA ARG A 750 -7.88 -7.19 13.17
C ARG A 750 -8.99 -7.46 12.16
N ASN A 751 -10.10 -8.00 12.62
CA ASN A 751 -11.30 -8.17 11.80
C ASN A 751 -11.98 -6.81 11.56
N ILE A 752 -11.98 -6.35 10.32
CA ILE A 752 -12.60 -5.10 9.87
C ILE A 752 -13.86 -5.43 9.07
N SER A 753 -14.97 -4.76 9.37
CA SER A 753 -16.22 -4.90 8.63
C SER A 753 -16.06 -4.45 7.18
N VAL A 754 -16.44 -5.32 6.24
CA VAL A 754 -16.38 -5.11 4.80
C VAL A 754 -17.63 -5.66 4.10
N GLY A 755 -17.89 -5.20 2.88
CA GLY A 755 -19.03 -5.65 2.09
C GLY A 755 -20.36 -5.23 2.68
N GLY A 756 -21.37 -6.08 2.54
CA GLY A 756 -22.75 -5.78 2.91
C GLY A 756 -23.47 -5.01 1.80
N ALA A 757 -24.65 -5.48 1.43
CA ALA A 757 -25.29 -5.09 0.19
C ALA A 757 -25.61 -3.60 0.08
N ALA A 758 -26.10 -3.01 1.17
CA ALA A 758 -26.45 -1.60 1.22
C ALA A 758 -25.22 -0.69 1.23
N TYR A 759 -24.09 -1.13 1.78
CA TYR A 759 -22.83 -0.39 1.75
C TYR A 759 -22.18 -0.46 0.37
N LEU A 760 -22.21 -1.63 -0.27
CA LEU A 760 -21.74 -1.81 -1.64
C LEU A 760 -22.49 -0.92 -2.62
N ALA A 761 -23.81 -0.81 -2.47
CA ALA A 761 -24.62 0.10 -3.28
C ALA A 761 -24.07 1.54 -3.25
N THR A 762 -23.84 2.08 -2.06
CA THR A 762 -23.25 3.42 -1.89
C THR A 762 -21.85 3.51 -2.47
N ARG A 763 -21.02 2.48 -2.30
CA ARG A 763 -19.66 2.43 -2.87
C ARG A 763 -19.68 2.42 -4.40
N PHE A 764 -20.59 1.66 -5.01
CA PHE A 764 -20.73 1.64 -6.47
C PHE A 764 -21.20 2.98 -7.02
N ASP A 765 -22.15 3.64 -6.35
CA ASP A 765 -22.61 4.98 -6.71
C ASP A 765 -21.45 6.01 -6.61
N GLU A 766 -20.63 5.94 -5.56
CA GLU A 766 -19.46 6.80 -5.38
C GLU A 766 -18.37 6.55 -6.43
N GLU A 767 -18.08 5.29 -6.75
CA GLU A 767 -17.10 4.94 -7.81
C GLU A 767 -17.60 5.38 -9.18
N ALA A 768 -18.86 5.11 -9.53
CA ALA A 768 -19.45 5.56 -10.78
C ALA A 768 -19.42 7.09 -10.91
N ALA A 769 -19.63 7.84 -9.82
CA ALA A 769 -19.53 9.30 -9.80
C ALA A 769 -18.08 9.82 -9.93
N ALA A 770 -17.10 9.07 -9.44
CA ALA A 770 -15.67 9.44 -9.51
C ALA A 770 -15.00 9.05 -10.83
N LEU A 771 -15.55 8.05 -11.52
CA LEU A 771 -15.07 7.55 -12.79
C LEU A 771 -15.57 8.41 -13.96
N PRO A 772 -14.84 8.40 -15.09
CA PRO A 772 -15.27 9.16 -16.24
C PRO A 772 -16.35 8.46 -17.06
N GLY A 773 -17.49 9.12 -17.24
CA GLY A 773 -18.54 8.65 -18.16
C GLY A 773 -19.50 7.63 -17.54
N ASP A 774 -20.38 7.06 -18.35
CA ASP A 774 -21.27 5.98 -17.91
C ASP A 774 -20.45 4.74 -17.50
N THR A 775 -20.87 4.07 -16.41
CA THR A 775 -20.16 2.91 -15.84
C THR A 775 -21.03 1.66 -15.91
N LEU A 776 -20.44 0.54 -16.32
CA LEU A 776 -21.10 -0.78 -16.26
C LEU A 776 -20.82 -1.46 -14.92
N LEU A 777 -21.85 -2.02 -14.28
CA LEU A 777 -21.70 -2.94 -13.15
C LEU A 777 -21.84 -4.38 -13.67
N LEU A 778 -20.77 -5.16 -13.62
CA LEU A 778 -20.71 -6.52 -14.15
C LEU A 778 -20.35 -7.52 -13.05
N ALA A 779 -20.90 -8.73 -13.13
CA ALA A 779 -20.58 -9.82 -12.23
C ALA A 779 -20.05 -11.08 -12.93
N ALA A 780 -19.14 -11.81 -12.30
CA ALA A 780 -18.52 -13.01 -12.82
C ALA A 780 -19.16 -14.33 -12.31
N GLY A 781 -20.42 -14.30 -11.87
CA GLY A 781 -21.15 -15.48 -11.37
C GLY A 781 -20.91 -15.78 -9.89
N ASP A 782 -21.57 -16.84 -9.39
CA ASP A 782 -21.68 -17.19 -7.97
C ASP A 782 -22.22 -16.02 -7.13
N ASN A 783 -23.19 -15.32 -7.68
CA ASN A 783 -23.87 -14.25 -6.98
C ASN A 783 -24.86 -14.79 -5.93
N VAL A 784 -25.32 -16.02 -6.16
CA VAL A 784 -26.20 -16.81 -5.27
C VAL A 784 -25.53 -18.12 -4.89
N GLY A 785 -26.18 -18.91 -4.04
CA GLY A 785 -25.66 -20.19 -3.56
C GLY A 785 -24.44 -20.04 -2.65
N ALA A 786 -24.14 -21.12 -1.92
CA ALA A 786 -23.24 -21.09 -0.76
C ALA A 786 -23.55 -19.96 0.26
N SER A 787 -24.80 -19.50 0.30
CA SER A 787 -25.17 -18.22 0.89
C SER A 787 -25.49 -18.28 2.39
N PRO A 788 -25.32 -17.16 3.11
CA PRO A 788 -25.83 -17.00 4.46
C PRO A 788 -27.35 -17.24 4.54
N PRO A 789 -27.90 -17.54 5.73
CA PRO A 789 -29.30 -17.96 5.88
C PRO A 789 -30.32 -16.91 5.44
N ASN A 790 -30.01 -15.62 5.53
CA ASN A 790 -30.93 -14.56 5.11
C ASN A 790 -31.11 -14.48 3.58
N SER A 791 -30.21 -15.07 2.80
CA SER A 791 -30.39 -15.27 1.36
C SER A 791 -30.82 -16.70 1.05
N GLY A 792 -30.06 -17.69 1.53
CA GLY A 792 -30.23 -19.09 1.13
C GLY A 792 -31.56 -19.72 1.54
N LEU A 793 -32.14 -19.34 2.69
CA LEU A 793 -33.48 -19.83 3.11
C LEU A 793 -34.62 -19.23 2.29
N LEU A 794 -34.37 -18.11 1.62
CA LEU A 794 -35.31 -17.41 0.77
C LEU A 794 -34.99 -17.67 -0.70
N ASP A 795 -34.40 -18.82 -0.96
CA ASP A 795 -34.09 -19.30 -2.30
C ASP A 795 -33.19 -18.32 -3.09
N ASP A 796 -32.38 -17.53 -2.39
CA ASP A 796 -31.53 -16.45 -2.91
C ASP A 796 -32.27 -15.35 -3.68
N MET A 797 -33.59 -15.26 -3.55
CA MET A 797 -34.38 -14.20 -4.16
C MET A 797 -34.00 -12.79 -3.68
N PRO A 798 -33.67 -12.56 -2.39
CA PRO A 798 -33.21 -11.24 -1.94
C PRO A 798 -31.89 -10.82 -2.58
N ALA A 799 -30.98 -11.75 -2.89
CA ALA A 799 -29.73 -11.42 -3.59
C ALA A 799 -30.03 -10.85 -4.98
N ILE A 800 -30.93 -11.48 -5.74
CA ILE A 800 -31.37 -10.97 -7.05
C ILE A 800 -32.06 -9.59 -6.93
N ASP A 801 -32.86 -9.36 -5.87
CA ASP A 801 -33.47 -8.05 -5.63
C ASP A 801 -32.44 -6.96 -5.33
N VAL A 802 -31.42 -7.30 -4.55
CA VAL A 802 -30.29 -6.41 -4.25
C VAL A 802 -29.55 -6.06 -5.54
N GLU A 803 -29.26 -7.04 -6.40
CA GLU A 803 -28.58 -6.80 -7.68
C GLU A 803 -29.41 -5.95 -8.65
N ASN A 804 -30.72 -6.19 -8.68
CA ASN A 804 -31.65 -5.33 -9.40
C ASN A 804 -31.60 -3.88 -8.89
N ALA A 805 -31.55 -3.70 -7.56
CA ALA A 805 -31.47 -2.38 -6.95
C ALA A 805 -30.11 -1.70 -7.21
N TRP A 806 -28.99 -2.44 -7.17
CA TRP A 806 -27.68 -1.93 -7.56
C TRP A 806 -27.63 -1.47 -9.01
N GLY A 807 -28.48 -2.02 -9.88
CA GLY A 807 -28.44 -1.78 -11.31
C GLY A 807 -27.37 -2.63 -12.01
N LEU A 808 -27.21 -3.89 -11.58
CA LEU A 808 -26.30 -4.84 -12.24
C LEU A 808 -26.66 -4.94 -13.74
N ASP A 809 -25.67 -4.80 -14.62
CA ASP A 809 -25.89 -4.79 -16.07
C ASP A 809 -25.91 -6.20 -16.68
N ALA A 810 -25.04 -7.09 -16.20
CA ALA A 810 -24.99 -8.50 -16.59
C ALA A 810 -24.17 -9.33 -15.60
N THR A 811 -24.44 -10.64 -15.56
CA THR A 811 -23.63 -11.60 -14.80
C THR A 811 -23.29 -12.83 -15.65
N ALA A 812 -22.15 -13.48 -15.38
CA ALA A 812 -21.89 -14.85 -15.85
C ALA A 812 -22.72 -15.86 -15.03
N TYR A 813 -22.89 -17.09 -15.55
CA TYR A 813 -23.25 -18.19 -14.67
C TYR A 813 -21.99 -18.69 -13.95
N GLY A 814 -22.03 -18.75 -12.64
CA GLY A 814 -21.11 -19.54 -11.84
C GLY A 814 -21.67 -20.94 -11.58
N ASN A 815 -20.93 -21.73 -10.79
CA ASN A 815 -21.37 -23.07 -10.42
C ASN A 815 -22.52 -23.03 -9.42
N HIS A 816 -22.51 -22.11 -8.47
CA HIS A 816 -23.48 -22.05 -7.38
C HIS A 816 -24.87 -21.56 -7.82
N GLU A 817 -24.99 -20.93 -9.00
CA GLU A 817 -26.29 -20.75 -9.68
C GLU A 817 -27.00 -22.08 -9.98
N PHE A 818 -26.27 -23.20 -10.04
CA PHE A 818 -26.81 -24.53 -10.29
C PHE A 818 -27.01 -25.37 -9.03
N ASP A 819 -26.73 -24.89 -7.81
CA ASP A 819 -26.80 -25.70 -6.57
C ASP A 819 -28.12 -26.48 -6.43
N TYR A 820 -29.24 -25.81 -6.73
CA TYR A 820 -30.60 -26.35 -6.66
C TYR A 820 -31.19 -26.72 -8.03
N GLY A 821 -30.35 -26.76 -9.06
CA GLY A 821 -30.69 -27.15 -10.43
C GLY A 821 -31.38 -26.07 -11.27
N VAL A 822 -31.54 -26.36 -12.56
CA VAL A 822 -32.01 -25.41 -13.59
C VAL A 822 -33.37 -24.80 -13.26
N ALA A 823 -34.26 -25.52 -12.58
CA ALA A 823 -35.58 -24.98 -12.23
C ALA A 823 -35.50 -23.77 -11.28
N ARG A 824 -34.57 -23.81 -10.30
CA ARG A 824 -34.32 -22.67 -9.40
C ARG A 824 -33.67 -21.52 -10.17
N LEU A 825 -32.64 -21.81 -10.96
CA LEU A 825 -31.95 -20.84 -11.80
C LEU A 825 -32.92 -20.05 -12.70
N LEU A 826 -33.88 -20.72 -13.34
CA LEU A 826 -34.88 -20.04 -14.17
C LEU A 826 -35.80 -19.11 -13.37
N GLN A 827 -36.03 -19.36 -12.07
CA GLN A 827 -36.75 -18.43 -11.21
C GLN A 827 -35.91 -17.18 -10.91
N HIS A 828 -34.60 -17.35 -10.67
CA HIS A 828 -33.68 -16.22 -10.52
C HIS A 828 -33.66 -15.36 -11.78
N GLN A 829 -33.53 -15.99 -12.96
CA GLN A 829 -33.58 -15.27 -14.24
C GLN A 829 -34.89 -14.53 -14.48
N ALA A 830 -36.02 -15.11 -14.06
CA ALA A 830 -37.32 -14.46 -14.20
C ALA A 830 -37.46 -13.24 -13.28
N ARG A 831 -36.70 -13.20 -12.17
CA ARG A 831 -36.67 -12.10 -11.20
C ARG A 831 -35.64 -11.03 -11.55
N ALA A 832 -34.54 -11.39 -12.19
CA ALA A 832 -33.48 -10.48 -12.60
C ALA A 832 -33.93 -9.55 -13.73
N VAL A 833 -33.56 -8.26 -13.64
CA VAL A 833 -33.74 -7.29 -14.74
C VAL A 833 -32.52 -7.20 -15.65
N PHE A 834 -31.55 -8.09 -15.44
CA PHE A 834 -30.29 -8.21 -16.17
C PHE A 834 -30.10 -9.64 -16.71
N PRO A 835 -29.34 -9.82 -17.81
CA PRO A 835 -29.10 -11.13 -18.40
C PRO A 835 -28.00 -11.92 -17.68
N PHE A 836 -28.21 -13.24 -17.59
CA PHE A 836 -27.16 -14.21 -17.27
C PHE A 836 -26.50 -14.72 -18.56
N LEU A 837 -25.18 -14.76 -18.59
CA LEU A 837 -24.37 -15.00 -19.78
C LEU A 837 -23.51 -16.27 -19.67
N GLY A 838 -23.50 -17.12 -20.70
CA GLY A 838 -22.72 -18.37 -20.74
C GLY A 838 -22.56 -18.95 -22.14
N VAL A 839 -21.39 -18.80 -22.75
CA VAL A 839 -21.11 -19.22 -24.13
C VAL A 839 -20.79 -20.72 -24.28
N ASN A 840 -20.42 -21.36 -23.18
CA ASN A 840 -19.93 -22.73 -23.13
C ASN A 840 -20.92 -23.76 -22.55
N ILE A 841 -22.15 -23.35 -22.26
CA ILE A 841 -23.22 -24.24 -21.79
C ILE A 841 -24.00 -24.76 -22.98
N ILE A 842 -24.09 -26.08 -23.14
CA ILE A 842 -24.88 -26.74 -24.19
C ILE A 842 -25.78 -27.83 -23.63
N GLU A 843 -26.88 -28.12 -24.32
CA GLU A 843 -27.66 -29.33 -24.08
C GLU A 843 -26.91 -30.54 -24.65
N THR A 844 -26.69 -31.57 -23.83
CA THR A 844 -25.98 -32.79 -24.25
C THR A 844 -26.66 -33.47 -25.44
N ALA A 845 -28.00 -33.44 -25.51
CA ALA A 845 -28.76 -34.10 -26.55
C ALA A 845 -28.65 -33.42 -27.93
N THR A 846 -28.47 -32.10 -27.97
CA THR A 846 -28.55 -31.31 -29.21
C THR A 846 -27.22 -30.69 -29.61
N GLY A 847 -26.27 -30.55 -28.68
CA GLY A 847 -25.01 -29.84 -28.90
C GLY A 847 -25.18 -28.31 -29.04
N LYS A 848 -26.37 -27.77 -28.76
CA LYS A 848 -26.69 -26.34 -28.88
C LYS A 848 -26.85 -25.71 -27.51
N ALA A 849 -26.66 -24.39 -27.43
CA ALA A 849 -26.99 -23.64 -26.23
C ALA A 849 -28.48 -23.81 -25.89
N PRO A 850 -28.85 -24.04 -24.61
CA PRO A 850 -30.25 -24.03 -24.18
C PRO A 850 -30.93 -22.69 -24.52
N SER A 851 -32.24 -22.70 -24.79
CA SER A 851 -32.96 -21.48 -25.21
C SER A 851 -32.99 -20.36 -24.16
N TRP A 852 -32.76 -20.71 -22.89
CA TRP A 852 -32.68 -19.79 -21.75
C TRP A 852 -31.26 -19.24 -21.52
N VAL A 853 -30.26 -19.76 -22.22
CA VAL A 853 -28.87 -19.29 -22.12
C VAL A 853 -28.61 -18.22 -23.18
N LYS A 854 -28.14 -17.06 -22.74
CA LYS A 854 -27.59 -16.01 -23.61
C LYS A 854 -26.07 -16.10 -23.60
N THR A 855 -25.43 -15.91 -24.75
CA THR A 855 -23.96 -16.00 -24.86
C THR A 855 -23.25 -14.68 -24.60
N SER A 856 -23.85 -13.56 -25.04
CA SER A 856 -23.33 -12.20 -24.86
C SER A 856 -24.43 -11.14 -24.86
N GLN A 857 -24.12 -9.97 -24.33
CA GLN A 857 -24.94 -8.75 -24.39
C GLN A 857 -24.09 -7.60 -24.95
N VAL A 858 -24.69 -6.71 -25.75
CA VAL A 858 -24.02 -5.49 -26.25
C VAL A 858 -24.62 -4.28 -25.56
N PHE A 859 -23.78 -3.49 -24.91
CA PHE A 859 -24.13 -2.23 -24.26
C PHE A 859 -23.63 -1.06 -25.11
N THR A 860 -24.23 0.12 -24.93
CA THR A 860 -23.71 1.37 -25.48
C THR A 860 -23.34 2.26 -24.31
N VAL A 861 -22.04 2.48 -24.12
CA VAL A 861 -21.47 3.28 -23.03
C VAL A 861 -20.77 4.48 -23.65
N ASP A 862 -21.24 5.71 -23.38
CA ASP A 862 -20.69 6.93 -24.00
C ASP A 862 -20.55 6.85 -25.54
N GLY A 863 -21.51 6.18 -26.20
CA GLY A 863 -21.51 5.97 -27.65
C GLY A 863 -20.54 4.89 -28.17
N VAL A 864 -19.87 4.15 -27.29
CA VAL A 864 -19.05 2.96 -27.61
C VAL A 864 -19.88 1.69 -27.45
N LYS A 865 -19.83 0.79 -28.44
CA LYS A 865 -20.46 -0.54 -28.32
C LYS A 865 -19.54 -1.49 -27.58
N VAL A 866 -19.95 -1.91 -26.39
CA VAL A 866 -19.21 -2.83 -25.53
C VAL A 866 -19.90 -4.19 -25.55
N GLY A 867 -19.19 -5.22 -25.99
CA GLY A 867 -19.69 -6.60 -25.99
C GLY A 867 -19.26 -7.33 -24.71
N VAL A 868 -20.21 -7.73 -23.89
CA VAL A 868 -19.95 -8.55 -22.70
C VAL A 868 -20.24 -10.01 -23.03
N ILE A 869 -19.23 -10.87 -22.95
CA ILE A 869 -19.30 -12.32 -23.20
C ILE A 869 -19.26 -13.04 -21.87
N GLY A 870 -20.20 -13.96 -21.62
CA GLY A 870 -20.18 -14.78 -20.41
C GLY A 870 -19.62 -16.17 -20.63
N ALA A 871 -18.93 -16.72 -19.64
CA ALA A 871 -18.52 -18.12 -19.61
C ALA A 871 -18.65 -18.71 -18.20
N ALA A 872 -19.20 -19.92 -18.11
CA ALA A 872 -19.32 -20.67 -16.87
C ALA A 872 -18.11 -21.57 -16.64
N LEU A 873 -17.90 -22.03 -15.41
CA LEU A 873 -16.85 -22.99 -15.09
C LEU A 873 -17.06 -24.32 -15.82
N GLU A 874 -16.03 -24.82 -16.51
CA GLU A 874 -16.07 -26.12 -17.21
C GLU A 874 -16.42 -27.27 -16.23
N ASN A 875 -15.84 -27.22 -15.04
CA ASN A 875 -15.98 -28.28 -14.02
C ASN A 875 -17.24 -28.15 -13.15
N THR A 876 -18.21 -27.29 -13.50
CA THR A 876 -19.46 -27.14 -12.75
C THR A 876 -20.13 -28.48 -12.39
N PRO A 877 -20.22 -29.49 -13.28
CA PRO A 877 -20.82 -30.78 -12.93
C PRO A 877 -20.09 -31.57 -11.81
N GLU A 878 -18.83 -31.23 -11.52
CA GLU A 878 -18.07 -31.79 -10.40
C GLU A 878 -18.30 -31.02 -9.09
N LEU A 879 -18.81 -29.80 -9.14
CA LEU A 879 -18.92 -28.89 -7.99
C LEU A 879 -20.34 -28.72 -7.45
N VAL A 880 -21.35 -29.20 -8.18
CA VAL A 880 -22.75 -29.24 -7.71
C VAL A 880 -23.27 -30.67 -7.64
N SER A 881 -24.44 -30.85 -7.02
CA SER A 881 -25.12 -32.15 -6.99
C SER A 881 -25.32 -32.70 -8.40
N LYS A 882 -25.02 -33.99 -8.62
CA LYS A 882 -25.04 -34.67 -9.93
C LYS A 882 -26.31 -34.43 -10.77
N ASP A 883 -27.46 -34.31 -10.11
CA ASP A 883 -28.74 -34.13 -10.79
C ASP A 883 -29.01 -32.68 -11.22
N ALA A 884 -28.28 -31.71 -10.66
CA ALA A 884 -28.55 -30.29 -10.84
C ALA A 884 -28.18 -29.77 -12.24
N THR A 885 -27.19 -30.40 -12.89
CA THR A 885 -26.75 -30.11 -14.26
C THR A 885 -27.16 -31.19 -15.27
N ARG A 886 -28.11 -32.06 -14.91
CA ARG A 886 -28.52 -33.19 -15.75
C ARG A 886 -28.95 -32.72 -17.15
N GLY A 887 -28.33 -33.30 -18.18
CA GLY A 887 -28.63 -33.01 -19.58
C GLY A 887 -27.88 -31.79 -20.14
N LEU A 888 -27.00 -31.16 -19.34
CA LEU A 888 -26.11 -30.10 -19.77
C LEU A 888 -24.68 -30.61 -19.91
N THR A 889 -23.92 -29.95 -20.77
CA THR A 889 -22.47 -30.12 -20.90
C THR A 889 -21.82 -28.75 -20.94
N PHE A 890 -20.76 -28.59 -20.16
CA PHE A 890 -19.97 -27.37 -20.06
C PHE A 890 -18.69 -27.60 -20.87
N LEU A 891 -18.50 -26.82 -21.93
CA LEU A 891 -17.38 -26.96 -22.84
C LEU A 891 -16.19 -26.09 -22.39
N PRO A 892 -14.97 -26.38 -22.88
CA PRO A 892 -13.82 -25.51 -22.67
C PRO A 892 -14.09 -24.07 -23.12
N ALA A 893 -13.86 -23.10 -22.23
CA ALA A 893 -14.30 -21.72 -22.42
C ALA A 893 -13.57 -20.99 -23.57
N ALA A 894 -12.25 -21.16 -23.70
CA ALA A 894 -11.42 -20.38 -24.62
C ALA A 894 -11.92 -20.42 -26.08
N GLU A 895 -12.15 -21.60 -26.64
CA GLU A 895 -12.61 -21.75 -28.03
C GLU A 895 -14.04 -21.21 -28.24
N ARG A 896 -14.86 -21.26 -27.19
CA ARG A 896 -16.23 -20.73 -27.22
C ARG A 896 -16.25 -19.21 -27.16
N ILE A 897 -15.41 -18.62 -26.30
CA ILE A 897 -15.21 -17.16 -26.21
C ILE A 897 -14.64 -16.64 -27.53
N ARG A 898 -13.62 -17.29 -28.09
CA ARG A 898 -13.05 -16.95 -29.41
C ARG A 898 -14.14 -16.86 -30.49
N ALA A 899 -14.97 -17.89 -30.60
CA ALA A 899 -16.02 -17.93 -31.61
C ALA A 899 -17.06 -16.81 -31.43
N GLU A 900 -17.40 -16.47 -30.19
CA GLU A 900 -18.34 -15.39 -29.88
C GLU A 900 -17.73 -14.00 -30.08
N SER A 901 -16.47 -13.82 -29.71
CA SER A 901 -15.68 -12.61 -29.99
C SER A 901 -15.66 -12.30 -31.49
N GLU A 902 -15.41 -13.32 -32.31
CA GLU A 902 -15.47 -13.23 -33.78
C GLU A 902 -16.86 -12.84 -34.29
N ARG A 903 -17.92 -13.38 -33.69
CA ARG A 903 -19.31 -13.05 -34.05
C ARG A 903 -19.63 -11.59 -33.72
N LEU A 904 -19.20 -11.09 -32.57
CA LEU A 904 -19.38 -9.71 -32.14
C LEU A 904 -18.56 -8.74 -33.00
N ARG A 905 -17.31 -9.09 -33.30
CA ARG A 905 -16.43 -8.32 -34.18
C ARG A 905 -17.03 -8.13 -35.57
N LYS A 906 -17.60 -9.20 -36.17
CA LYS A 906 -18.32 -9.12 -37.46
C LYS A 906 -19.57 -8.24 -37.43
N LYS A 907 -20.11 -7.94 -36.24
CA LYS A 907 -21.21 -6.99 -36.02
C LYS A 907 -20.73 -5.56 -35.68
N GLY A 908 -19.42 -5.31 -35.74
CA GLY A 908 -18.82 -4.01 -35.41
C GLY A 908 -18.71 -3.74 -33.91
N VAL A 909 -18.66 -4.78 -33.08
CA VAL A 909 -18.42 -4.66 -31.63
C VAL A 909 -16.97 -5.09 -31.36
N LYS A 910 -16.09 -4.11 -31.18
CA LYS A 910 -14.64 -4.31 -31.06
C LYS A 910 -14.09 -4.18 -29.65
N VAL A 911 -14.79 -3.47 -28.77
CA VAL A 911 -14.49 -3.42 -27.33
C VAL A 911 -15.22 -4.59 -26.68
N GLN A 912 -14.49 -5.54 -26.10
CA GLN A 912 -15.09 -6.74 -25.53
C GLN A 912 -14.55 -7.07 -24.15
N ILE A 913 -15.48 -7.34 -23.25
CA ILE A 913 -15.22 -7.77 -21.87
C ILE A 913 -15.74 -9.20 -21.76
N VAL A 914 -14.95 -10.07 -21.15
CA VAL A 914 -15.40 -11.41 -20.73
C VAL A 914 -15.70 -11.35 -19.24
N VAL A 915 -16.89 -11.78 -18.85
CA VAL A 915 -17.20 -12.17 -17.46
C VAL A 915 -17.14 -13.69 -17.41
N ILE A 916 -16.22 -14.25 -16.61
CA ILE A 916 -15.99 -15.70 -16.57
C ILE A 916 -15.91 -16.18 -15.13
N HIS A 917 -16.59 -17.29 -14.87
CA HIS A 917 -16.49 -17.98 -13.59
C HIS A 917 -15.33 -18.98 -13.60
N GLU A 918 -14.11 -18.47 -13.74
CA GLU A 918 -12.84 -19.20 -13.69
C GLU A 918 -11.76 -18.21 -13.26
N GLY A 919 -10.78 -18.66 -12.46
CA GLY A 919 -9.87 -17.75 -11.75
C GLY A 919 -8.41 -18.17 -11.78
N THR A 920 -7.58 -17.44 -11.02
CA THR A 920 -6.16 -17.77 -10.88
C THR A 920 -5.94 -18.82 -9.79
N ALA A 921 -4.91 -19.64 -9.94
CA ALA A 921 -4.50 -20.58 -8.90
C ALA A 921 -3.51 -19.94 -7.92
N LEU A 922 -2.58 -19.14 -8.45
CA LEU A 922 -1.48 -18.52 -7.72
C LEU A 922 -1.16 -17.15 -8.29
N GLY A 923 -0.46 -16.35 -7.49
CA GLY A 923 0.09 -15.05 -7.88
C GLY A 923 -0.27 -13.93 -6.92
N SER A 924 0.58 -12.91 -6.93
CA SER A 924 0.40 -11.64 -6.21
C SER A 924 1.36 -10.60 -6.76
N ASN A 925 0.96 -9.33 -6.72
CA ASN A 925 1.85 -8.23 -7.07
C ASN A 925 2.74 -7.82 -5.89
N ALA A 926 3.82 -7.08 -6.16
CA ALA A 926 4.73 -6.61 -5.12
C ALA A 926 4.12 -5.43 -4.36
N VAL A 927 4.23 -5.43 -3.03
CA VAL A 927 3.76 -4.35 -2.12
C VAL A 927 4.67 -4.35 -0.88
N ASP A 928 5.10 -3.19 -0.41
CA ASP A 928 5.85 -3.01 0.86
C ASP A 928 7.09 -3.90 1.05
N GLY A 929 7.91 -4.02 0.02
CA GLY A 929 9.07 -4.92 0.04
C GLY A 929 8.75 -6.42 0.06
N ILE A 930 7.48 -6.81 -0.07
CA ILE A 930 7.06 -8.17 -0.37
C ILE A 930 7.19 -8.37 -1.89
N PRO A 931 8.04 -9.31 -2.37
CA PRO A 931 8.20 -9.57 -3.80
C PRO A 931 6.92 -10.10 -4.45
N ALA A 932 6.77 -9.86 -5.75
CA ALA A 932 5.70 -10.44 -6.54
C ALA A 932 5.82 -11.98 -6.62
N VAL A 933 4.68 -12.66 -6.69
CA VAL A 933 4.58 -14.10 -6.98
C VAL A 933 4.02 -14.25 -8.38
N LEU A 934 4.63 -15.11 -9.20
CA LEU A 934 4.20 -15.35 -10.57
C LEU A 934 2.73 -15.81 -10.61
N TRP A 935 1.99 -15.24 -11.55
CA TRP A 935 0.59 -15.59 -11.78
C TRP A 935 0.47 -16.86 -12.62
N GLU A 936 -0.35 -17.79 -12.15
CA GLU A 936 -0.62 -19.08 -12.81
C GLU A 936 -2.10 -19.47 -12.61
N GLY A 937 -2.62 -20.32 -13.50
CA GLY A 937 -3.93 -20.93 -13.37
C GLY A 937 -4.78 -20.88 -14.64
N PRO A 938 -5.95 -21.52 -14.64
CA PRO A 938 -6.75 -21.72 -15.84
C PRO A 938 -7.16 -20.43 -16.56
N VAL A 939 -7.49 -19.37 -15.82
CA VAL A 939 -7.86 -18.09 -16.44
C VAL A 939 -6.68 -17.44 -17.19
N VAL A 940 -5.45 -17.66 -16.72
CA VAL A 940 -4.22 -17.16 -17.39
C VAL A 940 -4.01 -17.91 -18.70
N ASP A 941 -4.23 -19.23 -18.71
CA ASP A 941 -4.16 -20.06 -19.92
C ASP A 941 -5.24 -19.65 -20.93
N ILE A 942 -6.46 -19.42 -20.47
CA ILE A 942 -7.57 -18.93 -21.30
C ILE A 942 -7.22 -17.57 -21.91
N ALA A 943 -6.75 -16.61 -21.10
CA ALA A 943 -6.35 -15.30 -21.58
C ALA A 943 -5.21 -15.40 -22.62
N SER A 944 -4.23 -16.28 -22.40
CA SER A 944 -3.13 -16.53 -23.33
C SER A 944 -3.60 -17.10 -24.67
N LEU A 945 -4.66 -17.92 -24.67
CA LEU A 945 -5.27 -18.43 -25.90
C LEU A 945 -6.10 -17.38 -26.64
N LEU A 946 -6.52 -16.29 -25.99
CA LEU A 946 -7.41 -15.28 -26.57
C LEU A 946 -6.69 -14.07 -27.19
N GLN A 947 -5.37 -14.06 -27.24
CA GLN A 947 -4.57 -12.91 -27.69
C GLN A 947 -4.80 -12.48 -29.15
N ASP A 948 -5.28 -13.37 -30.01
CA ASP A 948 -5.64 -13.11 -31.42
C ASP A 948 -7.11 -12.64 -31.60
N THR A 949 -7.82 -12.39 -30.50
CA THR A 949 -9.21 -11.92 -30.51
C THR A 949 -9.30 -10.40 -30.29
N THR A 950 -10.50 -9.88 -30.08
CA THR A 950 -10.71 -8.49 -29.65
C THR A 950 -11.25 -8.42 -28.23
N VAL A 951 -10.91 -9.41 -27.41
CA VAL A 951 -11.13 -9.36 -25.95
C VAL A 951 -10.07 -8.46 -25.36
N ASP A 952 -10.48 -7.50 -24.54
CA ASP A 952 -9.59 -6.51 -23.92
C ASP A 952 -9.50 -6.73 -22.39
N VAL A 953 -10.56 -7.27 -21.79
CA VAL A 953 -10.70 -7.48 -20.35
C VAL A 953 -11.34 -8.83 -20.05
N ILE A 954 -10.85 -9.50 -19.01
CA ILE A 954 -11.48 -10.65 -18.36
C ILE A 954 -11.73 -10.29 -16.89
N LEU A 955 -13.01 -10.21 -16.51
CA LEU A 955 -13.48 -10.21 -15.12
C LEU A 955 -13.70 -11.67 -14.70
N ALA A 956 -12.84 -12.14 -13.82
CA ALA A 956 -12.79 -13.50 -13.32
C ALA A 956 -13.59 -13.67 -12.00
N GLY A 957 -13.77 -14.92 -11.58
CA GLY A 957 -14.39 -15.30 -10.31
C GLY A 957 -13.96 -16.73 -9.93
N HIS A 958 -14.74 -17.40 -9.09
CA HIS A 958 -14.57 -18.79 -8.65
C HIS A 958 -13.50 -19.01 -7.58
N THR A 959 -12.30 -18.44 -7.76
CA THR A 959 -11.15 -18.77 -6.92
C THR A 959 -11.06 -17.96 -5.64
N HIS A 960 -11.83 -16.88 -5.52
CA HIS A 960 -11.93 -15.97 -4.37
C HIS A 960 -10.59 -15.31 -4.08
N ARG A 961 -9.89 -14.90 -5.15
CA ARG A 961 -8.55 -14.31 -5.06
C ARG A 961 -8.53 -12.92 -5.65
N ILE A 962 -7.71 -12.05 -5.08
CA ILE A 962 -7.42 -10.79 -5.74
C ILE A 962 -6.44 -11.05 -6.87
N SER A 963 -6.93 -11.08 -8.11
CA SER A 963 -6.14 -11.19 -9.33
C SER A 963 -6.12 -9.84 -10.04
N ASN A 964 -4.94 -9.31 -10.40
CA ASN A 964 -4.83 -8.07 -11.18
C ASN A 964 -3.53 -8.08 -11.97
N LEU A 965 -3.62 -8.46 -13.25
CA LEU A 965 -2.48 -8.70 -14.12
C LEU A 965 -2.84 -8.45 -15.58
N MET A 966 -1.81 -8.17 -16.39
CA MET A 966 -1.90 -8.22 -17.84
C MET A 966 -1.39 -9.59 -18.34
N VAL A 967 -2.18 -10.25 -19.18
CA VAL A 967 -1.75 -11.42 -19.96
C VAL A 967 -1.71 -10.99 -21.42
N GLY A 968 -0.50 -10.72 -21.93
CA GLY A 968 -0.34 -10.00 -23.19
C GLY A 968 -1.11 -8.67 -23.15
N ASP A 969 -2.08 -8.50 -24.05
CA ASP A 969 -2.88 -7.27 -24.16
C ASP A 969 -4.20 -7.32 -23.36
N ILE A 970 -4.47 -8.42 -22.64
CA ILE A 970 -5.72 -8.64 -21.92
C ILE A 970 -5.53 -8.40 -20.42
N LEU A 971 -6.33 -7.49 -19.85
CA LEU A 971 -6.40 -7.29 -18.40
C LEU A 971 -7.24 -8.40 -17.76
N VAL A 972 -6.69 -9.11 -16.79
CA VAL A 972 -7.43 -10.07 -15.94
C VAL A 972 -7.59 -9.45 -14.55
N ALA A 973 -8.83 -9.37 -14.08
CA ALA A 973 -9.18 -8.82 -12.77
C ALA A 973 -10.17 -9.71 -12.01
N GLU A 974 -9.94 -9.88 -10.72
CA GLU A 974 -10.77 -10.67 -9.79
C GLU A 974 -10.71 -10.00 -8.39
N GLY A 975 -11.80 -10.05 -7.64
CA GLY A 975 -11.84 -9.77 -6.21
C GLY A 975 -11.85 -11.06 -5.38
N LEU A 976 -11.84 -10.93 -4.05
CA LEU A 976 -12.13 -12.02 -3.11
C LEU A 976 -13.57 -12.56 -3.33
N ASN A 977 -14.44 -12.49 -2.33
CA ASN A 977 -15.82 -12.96 -2.43
C ASN A 977 -16.69 -12.19 -1.43
N ALA A 978 -17.98 -12.50 -1.38
CA ALA A 978 -18.92 -11.96 -0.37
C ALA A 978 -19.01 -10.42 -0.42
N GLY A 979 -18.64 -9.81 -1.56
CA GLY A 979 -18.53 -8.37 -1.71
C GLY A 979 -17.48 -7.70 -0.81
N ALA A 980 -16.56 -8.46 -0.21
CA ALA A 980 -15.47 -7.90 0.60
C ALA A 980 -14.55 -6.99 -0.23
N THR A 981 -14.41 -7.30 -1.51
CA THR A 981 -13.67 -6.50 -2.50
C THR A 981 -14.40 -6.50 -3.84
N TYR A 982 -14.11 -5.51 -4.68
CA TYR A 982 -14.56 -5.44 -6.07
C TYR A 982 -13.49 -4.79 -6.95
N SER A 983 -13.58 -4.97 -8.26
CA SER A 983 -12.66 -4.40 -9.23
C SER A 983 -13.22 -3.11 -9.83
N VAL A 984 -12.36 -2.14 -10.10
CA VAL A 984 -12.69 -0.88 -10.81
C VAL A 984 -11.76 -0.75 -12.00
N LEU A 985 -12.33 -0.71 -13.19
CA LEU A 985 -11.59 -0.70 -14.45
C LEU A 985 -11.83 0.60 -15.22
N GLN A 986 -10.80 1.03 -15.92
CA GLN A 986 -10.82 2.15 -16.85
C GLN A 986 -10.25 1.70 -18.19
N MET A 987 -11.02 1.89 -19.26
CA MET A 987 -10.58 1.64 -20.63
C MET A 987 -10.60 2.92 -21.45
N LEU A 988 -9.50 3.16 -22.16
CA LEU A 988 -9.32 4.33 -23.02
C LEU A 988 -9.46 3.86 -24.46
N ILE A 989 -10.46 4.39 -25.15
CA ILE A 989 -10.86 3.97 -26.50
C ILE A 989 -10.44 5.03 -27.50
N GLN A 990 -9.74 4.63 -28.56
CA GLN A 990 -9.43 5.50 -29.69
C GLN A 990 -10.06 4.94 -30.96
N GLY A 991 -10.94 5.72 -31.61
CA GLY A 991 -11.79 5.14 -32.64
C GLY A 991 -12.65 4.04 -32.03
N GLU A 992 -12.57 2.81 -32.54
CA GLU A 992 -13.35 1.67 -32.03
C GLU A 992 -12.49 0.64 -31.25
N ASP A 993 -11.21 0.92 -31.03
CA ASP A 993 -10.26 0.00 -30.42
C ASP A 993 -9.86 0.47 -29.01
N VAL A 994 -9.66 -0.48 -28.09
CA VAL A 994 -9.13 -0.20 -26.74
C VAL A 994 -7.64 0.08 -26.89
N LEU A 995 -7.23 1.31 -26.58
CA LEU A 995 -5.83 1.72 -26.57
C LEU A 995 -5.12 1.26 -25.29
N TRP A 996 -5.84 1.24 -24.17
CA TRP A 996 -5.32 0.86 -22.88
C TRP A 996 -6.46 0.44 -21.95
N ALA A 997 -6.19 -0.55 -21.09
CA ALA A 997 -7.06 -0.99 -20.02
C ALA A 997 -6.27 -1.06 -18.71
N GLY A 998 -6.81 -0.48 -17.64
CA GLY A 998 -6.25 -0.57 -16.30
C GLY A 998 -7.32 -1.00 -15.30
N GLY A 999 -6.91 -1.82 -14.33
CA GLY A 999 -7.78 -2.30 -13.25
C GLY A 999 -7.17 -2.04 -11.88
N ALA A 1000 -8.01 -1.75 -10.91
CA ALA A 1000 -7.64 -1.69 -9.50
C ALA A 1000 -8.66 -2.45 -8.65
N THR A 1001 -8.22 -2.97 -7.51
CA THR A 1001 -9.07 -3.62 -6.52
C THR A 1001 -9.43 -2.63 -5.42
N ARG A 1002 -10.69 -2.68 -4.96
CA ARG A 1002 -11.18 -1.94 -3.81
C ARG A 1002 -11.48 -2.88 -2.67
N VAL A 1003 -11.08 -2.52 -1.46
CA VAL A 1003 -11.61 -3.13 -0.23
C VAL A 1003 -12.86 -2.36 0.18
N ALA A 1004 -13.99 -3.06 0.28
CA ALA A 1004 -15.29 -2.45 0.54
C ALA A 1004 -15.52 -2.23 2.05
N THR A 1005 -14.67 -1.45 2.72
CA THR A 1005 -14.84 -1.16 4.16
C THR A 1005 -16.17 -0.46 4.45
N THR A 1006 -16.82 -0.74 5.58
CA THR A 1006 -18.07 -0.05 5.94
C THR A 1006 -17.85 1.26 6.72
N LEU A 1007 -16.60 1.54 7.12
CA LEU A 1007 -16.22 2.71 7.90
C LEU A 1007 -16.55 4.02 7.16
N GLY A 1008 -17.38 4.87 7.78
CA GLY A 1008 -17.79 6.15 7.21
C GLY A 1008 -18.72 6.04 6.00
N VAL A 1009 -19.21 4.86 5.66
CA VAL A 1009 -20.15 4.64 4.54
C VAL A 1009 -21.57 4.67 5.08
N THR A 1010 -22.45 5.45 4.46
CA THR A 1010 -23.89 5.39 4.76
C THR A 1010 -24.52 4.28 3.91
N PRO A 1011 -25.23 3.30 4.49
CA PRO A 1011 -25.90 2.26 3.70
C PRO A 1011 -27.06 2.85 2.88
N ARG A 1012 -27.19 2.45 1.61
CA ARG A 1012 -28.28 2.91 0.74
C ARG A 1012 -29.62 2.34 1.22
N SER A 1013 -30.57 3.21 1.51
CA SER A 1013 -31.78 2.85 2.27
C SER A 1013 -32.73 1.91 1.53
N ASP A 1014 -32.81 2.00 0.20
CA ASP A 1014 -33.61 1.11 -0.65
C ASP A 1014 -33.09 -0.33 -0.59
N VAL A 1015 -31.77 -0.50 -0.65
CA VAL A 1015 -31.11 -1.81 -0.55
C VAL A 1015 -31.18 -2.33 0.89
N GLN A 1016 -30.95 -1.46 1.88
CA GLN A 1016 -31.07 -1.85 3.29
C GLN A 1016 -32.47 -2.40 3.61
N ALA A 1017 -33.53 -1.84 3.01
CA ALA A 1017 -34.89 -2.35 3.19
C ALA A 1017 -35.07 -3.79 2.68
N ILE A 1018 -34.38 -4.19 1.61
CA ILE A 1018 -34.38 -5.57 1.10
C ILE A 1018 -33.67 -6.49 2.10
N VAL A 1019 -32.51 -6.06 2.60
CA VAL A 1019 -31.72 -6.80 3.61
C VAL A 1019 -32.54 -6.97 4.90
N ASP A 1020 -33.17 -5.91 5.39
CA ASP A 1020 -33.98 -5.93 6.61
C ASP A 1020 -35.20 -6.86 6.46
N ALA A 1021 -35.86 -6.86 5.30
CA ALA A 1021 -36.98 -7.75 5.02
C ALA A 1021 -36.55 -9.22 5.02
N ALA A 1022 -35.45 -9.54 4.34
CA ALA A 1022 -34.86 -10.87 4.33
C ALA A 1022 -34.44 -11.32 5.74
N ASN A 1023 -33.88 -10.39 6.50
CA ASN A 1023 -33.49 -10.63 7.89
C ASN A 1023 -34.70 -10.86 8.80
N ALA A 1024 -35.82 -10.18 8.59
CA ALA A 1024 -37.04 -10.37 9.36
C ALA A 1024 -37.71 -11.72 9.06
N GLU A 1025 -37.78 -12.12 7.79
CA GLU A 1025 -38.43 -13.35 7.36
C GLU A 1025 -37.71 -14.60 7.87
N THR A 1026 -36.38 -14.55 7.95
CA THR A 1026 -35.54 -15.68 8.39
C THR A 1026 -35.25 -15.71 9.88
N ALA A 1027 -35.67 -14.69 10.64
CA ALA A 1027 -35.26 -14.49 12.04
C ALA A 1027 -35.56 -15.68 12.96
N VAL A 1028 -36.68 -16.37 12.76
CA VAL A 1028 -37.11 -17.51 13.62
C VAL A 1028 -36.08 -18.64 13.61
N LEU A 1029 -35.56 -19.00 12.43
CA LEU A 1029 -34.53 -20.03 12.32
C LEU A 1029 -33.14 -19.43 12.55
N ARG A 1030 -32.84 -18.28 11.93
CA ARG A 1030 -31.51 -17.67 12.02
C ARG A 1030 -31.08 -17.45 13.47
N ASN A 1031 -31.95 -16.93 14.32
CA ASN A 1031 -31.59 -16.53 15.69
C ASN A 1031 -31.76 -17.67 16.72
N LYS A 1032 -32.12 -18.88 16.30
CA LYS A 1032 -32.35 -19.99 17.23
C LYS A 1032 -31.01 -20.49 17.78
N VAL A 1033 -30.72 -20.20 19.05
CA VAL A 1033 -29.53 -20.74 19.75
C VAL A 1033 -29.65 -22.26 19.87
N ILE A 1034 -28.58 -22.97 19.48
CA ILE A 1034 -28.50 -24.44 19.51
C ILE A 1034 -27.44 -24.97 20.48
N GLY A 1035 -26.49 -24.12 20.92
CA GLY A 1035 -25.43 -24.51 21.84
C GLY A 1035 -24.40 -23.40 22.01
N ARG A 1036 -23.20 -23.74 22.50
CA ARG A 1036 -22.09 -22.81 22.73
C ARG A 1036 -20.77 -23.36 22.21
N GLN A 1037 -19.82 -22.50 21.92
CA GLN A 1037 -18.41 -22.84 21.68
C GLN A 1037 -17.51 -22.32 22.80
N ALA A 1038 -16.35 -22.96 22.98
CA ALA A 1038 -15.34 -22.52 23.94
C ALA A 1038 -14.44 -21.38 23.40
N PHE A 1039 -14.24 -21.34 22.07
CA PHE A 1039 -13.40 -20.40 21.33
C PHE A 1039 -13.82 -20.42 19.85
N ASP A 1040 -13.28 -19.50 19.03
CA ASP A 1040 -13.54 -19.45 17.59
C ASP A 1040 -13.24 -20.80 16.90
N ILE A 1041 -14.20 -21.33 16.15
CA ILE A 1041 -14.06 -22.56 15.37
C ILE A 1041 -13.87 -22.16 13.90
N ARG A 1042 -12.64 -22.26 13.43
CA ARG A 1042 -12.24 -21.76 12.10
C ARG A 1042 -12.02 -22.89 11.10
N ARG A 1043 -12.29 -22.58 9.84
CA ARG A 1043 -11.82 -23.36 8.68
C ARG A 1043 -10.37 -23.01 8.39
N ASP A 1044 -9.74 -23.82 7.54
CA ASP A 1044 -8.51 -23.43 6.88
C ASP A 1044 -8.87 -22.51 5.69
N PRO A 1045 -8.39 -21.26 5.65
CA PRO A 1045 -8.77 -20.31 4.59
C PRO A 1045 -8.33 -20.79 3.20
N THR A 1046 -7.24 -21.56 3.10
CA THR A 1046 -6.79 -22.13 1.82
C THR A 1046 -7.59 -23.37 1.40
N ARG A 1047 -8.34 -23.98 2.33
CA ARG A 1047 -9.01 -25.27 2.18
C ARG A 1047 -8.03 -26.41 1.82
N LEU A 1048 -6.77 -26.31 2.23
CA LEU A 1048 -5.70 -27.27 1.92
C LEU A 1048 -5.16 -28.00 3.17
N ASN A 1049 -5.71 -27.72 4.35
CA ASN A 1049 -5.25 -28.29 5.62
C ASN A 1049 -6.41 -28.79 6.50
N GLU A 1050 -6.06 -29.64 7.49
CA GLU A 1050 -6.97 -29.99 8.59
C GLU A 1050 -7.41 -28.73 9.32
N SER A 1051 -8.70 -28.65 9.68
CA SER A 1051 -9.26 -27.49 10.38
C SER A 1051 -10.12 -27.88 11.57
N ALA A 1052 -10.24 -26.98 12.55
CA ALA A 1052 -11.11 -27.18 13.71
C ALA A 1052 -12.58 -27.35 13.28
N MET A 1053 -13.03 -26.57 12.29
CA MET A 1053 -14.37 -26.73 11.69
C MET A 1053 -14.54 -28.10 11.03
N GLY A 1054 -13.55 -28.54 10.25
CA GLY A 1054 -13.59 -29.86 9.61
C GLY A 1054 -13.68 -31.00 10.61
N ASN A 1055 -12.92 -30.92 11.70
CA ASN A 1055 -12.95 -31.89 12.78
C ASN A 1055 -14.33 -31.94 13.47
N LEU A 1056 -14.94 -30.78 13.75
CA LEU A 1056 -16.29 -30.68 14.32
C LEU A 1056 -17.33 -31.43 13.48
N ILE A 1057 -17.38 -31.13 12.17
CA ILE A 1057 -18.39 -31.71 11.27
C ILE A 1057 -18.15 -33.21 11.08
N ALA A 1058 -16.90 -33.64 10.90
CA ALA A 1058 -16.58 -35.05 10.77
C ALA A 1058 -16.90 -35.84 12.06
N ASP A 1059 -16.67 -35.25 13.24
CA ASP A 1059 -17.04 -35.86 14.52
C ASP A 1059 -18.56 -35.97 14.67
N ALA A 1060 -19.32 -34.93 14.30
CA ALA A 1060 -20.78 -34.98 14.29
C ALA A 1060 -21.33 -36.13 13.44
N MET A 1061 -20.79 -36.29 12.22
CA MET A 1061 -21.15 -37.39 11.33
C MET A 1061 -20.85 -38.76 11.95
N ARG A 1062 -19.64 -38.95 12.50
CA ARG A 1062 -19.21 -40.23 13.06
C ARG A 1062 -20.01 -40.59 14.32
N VAL A 1063 -20.23 -39.64 15.22
CA VAL A 1063 -20.92 -39.88 16.51
C VAL A 1063 -22.41 -40.22 16.31
N LYS A 1064 -23.07 -39.63 15.30
CA LYS A 1064 -24.46 -39.98 14.95
C LYS A 1064 -24.65 -41.45 14.64
N TYR A 1065 -23.65 -42.09 14.04
CA TYR A 1065 -23.72 -43.46 13.55
C TYR A 1065 -22.71 -44.36 14.26
N PRO A 1066 -23.00 -44.88 15.47
CA PRO A 1066 -22.03 -45.63 16.29
C PRO A 1066 -21.52 -46.94 15.64
N ALA A 1067 -22.15 -47.41 14.56
CA ALA A 1067 -21.74 -48.58 13.79
C ALA A 1067 -20.74 -48.27 12.66
N VAL A 1068 -20.33 -47.00 12.48
CA VAL A 1068 -19.31 -46.61 11.50
C VAL A 1068 -17.93 -46.51 12.15
N ASP A 1069 -16.89 -46.86 11.40
CA ASP A 1069 -15.50 -46.72 11.84
C ASP A 1069 -15.05 -45.25 11.79
N ALA A 1070 -15.45 -44.54 10.72
CA ALA A 1070 -14.87 -43.25 10.34
C ALA A 1070 -15.88 -42.34 9.62
N ALA A 1071 -15.56 -41.05 9.53
CA ALA A 1071 -16.25 -40.05 8.71
C ALA A 1071 -15.30 -39.30 7.78
N LEU A 1072 -15.81 -38.83 6.64
CA LEU A 1072 -15.07 -38.04 5.66
C LEU A 1072 -16.00 -37.01 4.99
N THR A 1073 -15.60 -35.74 5.02
CA THR A 1073 -16.26 -34.63 4.30
C THR A 1073 -15.21 -33.76 3.61
N ASN A 1074 -15.57 -33.02 2.57
CA ASN A 1074 -14.67 -32.12 1.84
C ASN A 1074 -14.65 -30.71 2.48
N SER A 1075 -13.50 -30.04 2.45
CA SER A 1075 -13.35 -28.65 2.93
C SER A 1075 -14.24 -27.66 2.16
N GLY A 1076 -14.54 -27.93 0.89
CA GLY A 1076 -15.41 -27.12 0.04
C GLY A 1076 -16.85 -27.01 0.53
N GLY A 1077 -17.32 -28.03 1.28
CA GLY A 1077 -18.63 -28.04 1.91
C GLY A 1077 -18.76 -27.12 3.14
N LEU A 1078 -17.64 -26.59 3.66
CA LEU A 1078 -17.58 -25.76 4.87
C LEU A 1078 -17.47 -24.28 4.48
N ARG A 1079 -18.53 -23.49 4.68
CA ARG A 1079 -18.65 -22.17 4.05
C ARG A 1079 -18.43 -20.97 4.99
N ALA A 1080 -18.62 -21.16 6.30
CA ALA A 1080 -18.42 -20.12 7.30
C ALA A 1080 -17.55 -20.61 8.47
N ASP A 1081 -16.94 -19.65 9.17
CA ASP A 1081 -16.36 -19.87 10.49
C ASP A 1081 -17.41 -19.58 11.57
N LEU A 1082 -17.22 -20.12 12.78
CA LEU A 1082 -18.01 -19.75 13.96
C LEU A 1082 -17.14 -18.90 14.88
N VAL A 1083 -17.45 -17.62 15.01
CA VAL A 1083 -16.68 -16.66 15.81
C VAL A 1083 -17.42 -16.29 17.09
N CYS A 1084 -16.70 -16.11 18.19
CA CYS A 1084 -17.29 -15.74 19.46
C CYS A 1084 -17.75 -14.28 19.50
N SER A 1085 -17.09 -13.39 18.75
CA SER A 1085 -17.39 -11.96 18.73
C SER A 1085 -16.94 -11.30 17.43
N PRO A 1086 -17.74 -10.36 16.88
CA PRO A 1086 -19.11 -10.08 17.29
C PRO A 1086 -20.06 -11.27 16.98
N PRO A 1087 -21.17 -11.43 17.72
CA PRO A 1087 -22.24 -12.37 17.33
C PRO A 1087 -22.79 -12.01 15.94
N SER A 1088 -23.25 -13.01 15.20
CA SER A 1088 -23.80 -12.84 13.85
C SER A 1088 -25.29 -12.46 13.86
N ALA A 1089 -26.00 -12.73 14.96
CA ALA A 1089 -27.38 -12.30 15.14
C ALA A 1089 -27.63 -11.79 16.59
N GLY A 1090 -28.77 -12.15 17.19
CA GLY A 1090 -29.22 -11.64 18.49
C GLY A 1090 -28.71 -12.42 19.71
N GLU A 1091 -27.79 -13.36 19.51
CA GLU A 1091 -27.25 -14.27 20.52
C GLU A 1091 -26.17 -13.63 21.42
N ALA A 1092 -25.88 -14.28 22.55
CA ALA A 1092 -24.77 -13.88 23.41
C ALA A 1092 -23.41 -14.37 22.85
N PRO A 1093 -22.28 -13.73 23.21
CA PRO A 1093 -20.96 -14.16 22.76
C PRO A 1093 -20.69 -15.66 22.99
N CYS A 1094 -20.10 -16.29 21.96
CA CYS A 1094 -19.84 -17.74 21.87
C CYS A 1094 -21.08 -18.65 21.94
N GLU A 1095 -22.30 -18.13 21.85
CA GLU A 1095 -23.44 -18.97 21.49
C GLU A 1095 -23.39 -19.30 20.01
N ILE A 1096 -23.85 -20.49 19.65
CA ILE A 1096 -23.98 -20.92 18.25
C ILE A 1096 -25.47 -20.93 17.94
N THR A 1097 -25.86 -20.31 16.83
CA THR A 1097 -27.22 -20.35 16.30
C THR A 1097 -27.38 -21.37 15.19
N TRP A 1098 -28.63 -21.74 14.92
CA TRP A 1098 -29.00 -22.54 13.76
C TRP A 1098 -28.61 -21.83 12.45
N GLY A 1099 -28.76 -20.49 12.40
CA GLY A 1099 -28.37 -19.69 11.24
C GLY A 1099 -26.88 -19.76 10.94
N GLU A 1100 -26.04 -19.70 11.96
CA GLU A 1100 -24.58 -19.85 11.80
C GLU A 1100 -24.21 -21.24 11.33
N MET A 1101 -24.82 -22.30 11.88
CA MET A 1101 -24.60 -23.66 11.39
C MET A 1101 -25.09 -23.85 9.95
N PHE A 1102 -26.19 -23.20 9.56
CA PHE A 1102 -26.63 -23.16 8.17
C PHE A 1102 -25.59 -22.47 7.28
N ALA A 1103 -25.02 -21.35 7.72
CA ALA A 1103 -23.94 -20.68 6.99
C ALA A 1103 -22.69 -21.55 6.87
N VAL A 1104 -22.42 -22.47 7.82
CA VAL A 1104 -21.35 -23.47 7.67
C VAL A 1104 -21.71 -24.53 6.61
N LEU A 1105 -22.96 -25.01 6.58
CA LEU A 1105 -23.44 -26.12 5.74
C LEU A 1105 -24.70 -25.75 4.90
N PRO A 1106 -24.60 -24.84 3.93
CA PRO A 1106 -25.78 -24.22 3.28
C PRO A 1106 -26.40 -25.05 2.15
N PHE A 1107 -25.84 -26.21 1.81
CA PHE A 1107 -26.19 -26.97 0.59
C PHE A 1107 -27.31 -28.00 0.80
N GLY A 1108 -27.76 -28.21 2.04
CA GLY A 1108 -28.78 -29.23 2.34
C GLY A 1108 -28.31 -30.67 2.12
N ASN A 1109 -27.00 -30.92 2.06
CA ASN A 1109 -26.43 -32.26 1.85
C ASN A 1109 -26.93 -33.27 2.88
N ARG A 1110 -27.08 -34.52 2.46
CA ARG A 1110 -27.45 -35.65 3.31
C ARG A 1110 -26.28 -36.60 3.47
N THR A 1111 -26.25 -37.31 4.59
CA THR A 1111 -25.22 -38.31 4.86
C THR A 1111 -25.44 -39.59 4.06
N ILE A 1112 -24.35 -40.26 3.71
CA ILE A 1112 -24.33 -41.57 3.04
C ILE A 1112 -23.35 -42.47 3.78
N ILE A 1113 -23.72 -43.72 4.03
CA ILE A 1113 -22.85 -44.68 4.70
C ILE A 1113 -22.54 -45.84 3.77
N ALA A 1114 -21.26 -46.05 3.47
CA ALA A 1114 -20.79 -47.15 2.64
C ALA A 1114 -19.55 -47.82 3.26
N THR A 1115 -19.27 -49.05 2.83
CA THR A 1115 -18.08 -49.80 3.22
C THR A 1115 -17.06 -49.71 2.09
N TYR A 1116 -15.84 -49.29 2.42
CA TYR A 1116 -14.74 -49.13 1.48
C TYR A 1116 -13.57 -50.03 1.85
N THR A 1117 -12.84 -50.51 0.86
CA THR A 1117 -11.53 -51.13 1.07
C THR A 1117 -10.46 -50.07 1.34
N GLY A 1118 -9.34 -50.46 1.96
CA GLY A 1118 -8.19 -49.57 2.14
C GLY A 1118 -7.67 -49.00 0.82
N GLU A 1119 -7.72 -49.77 -0.28
CA GLU A 1119 -7.35 -49.30 -1.61
C GLU A 1119 -8.30 -48.20 -2.11
N GLN A 1120 -9.62 -48.36 -1.95
CA GLN A 1120 -10.60 -47.34 -2.32
C GLN A 1120 -10.42 -46.05 -1.50
N LEU A 1121 -10.14 -46.17 -0.20
CA LEU A 1121 -9.83 -45.03 0.65
C LEU A 1121 -8.53 -44.34 0.23
N LYS A 1122 -7.50 -45.10 -0.13
CA LYS A 1122 -6.25 -44.55 -0.66
C LYS A 1122 -6.53 -43.71 -1.91
N THR A 1123 -7.31 -44.22 -2.86
CA THR A 1123 -7.71 -43.46 -4.05
C THR A 1123 -8.48 -42.18 -3.69
N ALA A 1124 -9.40 -42.24 -2.72
CA ALA A 1124 -10.13 -41.06 -2.25
C ALA A 1124 -9.18 -40.00 -1.66
N PHE A 1125 -8.20 -40.40 -0.85
CA PHE A 1125 -7.21 -39.48 -0.28
C PHE A 1125 -6.24 -38.94 -1.34
N LEU A 1126 -5.85 -39.72 -2.33
CA LEU A 1126 -5.05 -39.23 -3.47
C LEU A 1126 -5.80 -38.13 -4.23
N ASN A 1127 -7.12 -38.28 -4.45
CA ASN A 1127 -7.93 -37.18 -5.00
C ASN A 1127 -7.96 -35.97 -4.04
N GLY A 1128 -8.24 -36.22 -2.76
CA GLY A 1128 -8.37 -35.15 -1.77
C GLY A 1128 -7.10 -34.31 -1.57
N PHE A 1129 -5.92 -34.93 -1.67
CA PHE A 1129 -4.63 -34.24 -1.49
C PHE A 1129 -4.05 -33.67 -2.79
N SER A 1130 -4.67 -33.94 -3.95
CA SER A 1130 -4.19 -33.41 -5.22
C SER A 1130 -4.04 -31.88 -5.25
N PRO A 1131 -4.96 -31.04 -4.70
CA PRO A 1131 -4.77 -29.59 -4.70
C PRO A 1131 -3.61 -29.11 -3.82
N VAL A 1132 -3.15 -29.93 -2.87
CA VAL A 1132 -1.98 -29.63 -2.02
C VAL A 1132 -0.68 -29.78 -2.81
N CYS A 1133 -0.64 -30.75 -3.74
CA CYS A 1133 0.55 -31.05 -4.55
C CYS A 1133 0.51 -30.37 -5.93
N ASN A 1134 -0.68 -30.04 -6.45
CA ASN A 1134 -0.87 -29.39 -7.73
C ASN A 1134 -1.83 -28.19 -7.59
N SER A 1135 -1.25 -26.99 -7.58
CA SER A 1135 -1.99 -25.72 -7.46
C SER A 1135 -2.97 -25.47 -8.60
N ALA A 1136 -2.78 -26.08 -9.78
CA ALA A 1136 -3.73 -25.96 -10.89
C ALA A 1136 -5.11 -26.58 -10.59
N ILE A 1137 -5.23 -27.37 -9.51
CA ILE A 1137 -6.49 -27.94 -9.05
C ILE A 1137 -7.09 -27.00 -7.99
N ALA A 1138 -7.83 -25.99 -8.42
CA ALA A 1138 -8.48 -25.01 -7.54
C ALA A 1138 -9.88 -25.47 -7.10
N THR A 1139 -9.97 -26.47 -6.22
CA THR A 1139 -11.26 -27.00 -5.72
C THR A 1139 -11.26 -27.20 -4.21
N GLY A 1140 -12.44 -27.36 -3.62
CA GLY A 1140 -12.59 -27.60 -2.18
C GLY A 1140 -12.33 -29.05 -1.72
N ARG A 1141 -11.69 -29.88 -2.56
CA ARG A 1141 -11.67 -31.34 -2.39
C ARG A 1141 -10.84 -31.87 -1.23
N PHE A 1142 -10.08 -31.03 -0.51
CA PHE A 1142 -9.29 -31.49 0.64
C PHE A 1142 -10.17 -32.19 1.68
N PRO A 1143 -9.80 -33.39 2.18
CA PRO A 1143 -10.63 -34.16 3.08
C PRO A 1143 -10.50 -33.67 4.52
N GLN A 1144 -11.60 -33.66 5.25
CA GLN A 1144 -11.67 -33.54 6.71
C GLN A 1144 -12.19 -34.88 7.26
N VAL A 1145 -11.57 -35.40 8.32
CA VAL A 1145 -11.79 -36.79 8.77
C VAL A 1145 -12.07 -36.91 10.26
N SER A 1146 -12.79 -37.98 10.63
CA SER A 1146 -12.94 -38.44 12.02
C SER A 1146 -12.78 -39.96 12.08
N GLY A 1147 -12.19 -40.46 13.17
CA GLY A 1147 -11.90 -41.89 13.34
C GLY A 1147 -10.76 -42.43 12.49
N LEU A 1148 -10.03 -41.57 11.77
CA LEU A 1148 -8.86 -41.91 10.95
C LEU A 1148 -7.65 -41.04 11.30
N LYS A 1149 -6.46 -41.58 11.05
CA LYS A 1149 -5.22 -40.83 10.86
C LYS A 1149 -4.69 -41.12 9.47
N VAL A 1150 -4.26 -40.09 8.74
CA VAL A 1150 -3.72 -40.22 7.38
C VAL A 1150 -2.40 -39.44 7.29
N ALA A 1151 -1.38 -40.06 6.70
CA ALA A 1151 -0.12 -39.40 6.39
C ALA A 1151 0.11 -39.43 4.87
N PHE A 1152 0.63 -38.34 4.32
CA PHE A 1152 0.91 -38.21 2.89
C PHE A 1152 2.10 -37.27 2.63
N HIS A 1153 2.70 -37.36 1.45
CA HIS A 1153 3.65 -36.38 0.93
C HIS A 1153 3.34 -36.06 -0.54
N CYS A 1154 4.08 -35.12 -1.13
CA CYS A 1154 3.98 -34.78 -2.55
C CYS A 1154 5.24 -35.26 -3.29
N GLU A 1155 5.06 -36.10 -4.31
CA GLU A 1155 6.10 -36.43 -5.29
C GLU A 1155 5.86 -35.62 -6.57
N GLY A 1156 6.54 -34.47 -6.67
CA GLY A 1156 6.23 -33.47 -7.69
C GLY A 1156 4.79 -32.96 -7.55
N LEU A 1157 4.02 -33.02 -8.63
CA LEU A 1157 2.60 -32.60 -8.66
C LEU A 1157 1.63 -33.69 -8.18
N THR A 1158 2.14 -34.85 -7.74
CA THR A 1158 1.30 -36.01 -7.40
C THR A 1158 1.36 -36.28 -5.90
N PRO A 1159 0.22 -36.42 -5.21
CA PRO A 1159 0.21 -36.85 -3.81
C PRO A 1159 0.56 -38.34 -3.70
N VAL A 1160 1.19 -38.72 -2.60
CA VAL A 1160 1.45 -40.11 -2.21
C VAL A 1160 0.94 -40.30 -0.78
N VAL A 1161 0.08 -41.30 -0.58
CA VAL A 1161 -0.42 -41.66 0.75
C VAL A 1161 0.56 -42.64 1.41
N ASP A 1162 1.18 -42.21 2.51
CA ASP A 1162 2.17 -42.96 3.28
C ASP A 1162 1.53 -43.98 4.21
N GLY A 1163 0.32 -43.69 4.70
CA GLY A 1163 -0.43 -44.63 5.51
C GLY A 1163 -1.79 -44.12 5.94
N ILE A 1164 -2.67 -45.07 6.24
CA ILE A 1164 -4.03 -44.85 6.75
C ILE A 1164 -4.19 -45.73 7.99
N TRP A 1165 -4.69 -45.16 9.08
CA TRP A 1165 -4.96 -45.90 10.32
C TRP A 1165 -6.38 -45.60 10.81
N LYS A 1166 -7.08 -46.64 11.30
CA LYS A 1166 -8.24 -46.43 12.18
C LYS A 1166 -7.75 -45.85 13.50
N ALA A 1167 -8.37 -44.75 13.92
CA ALA A 1167 -8.02 -43.97 15.10
C ALA A 1167 -9.30 -43.65 15.91
N PRO A 1168 -9.99 -44.66 16.48
CA PRO A 1168 -11.31 -44.47 17.09
C PRO A 1168 -11.31 -43.56 18.33
N ALA A 1169 -10.15 -43.38 18.96
CA ALA A 1169 -9.89 -42.50 20.10
C ALA A 1169 -9.01 -41.27 19.74
N GLY A 1170 -8.93 -40.91 18.46
CA GLY A 1170 -8.12 -39.79 17.95
C GLY A 1170 -6.68 -40.18 17.55
N PRO A 1171 -5.95 -39.26 16.90
CA PRO A 1171 -4.64 -39.53 16.27
C PRO A 1171 -3.47 -39.76 17.25
N SER A 1172 -3.68 -39.44 18.53
CA SER A 1172 -2.77 -39.71 19.66
C SER A 1172 -3.09 -41.02 20.40
N GLY A 1173 -4.25 -41.62 20.12
CA GLY A 1173 -4.68 -42.89 20.72
C GLY A 1173 -4.17 -44.12 19.98
N PRO A 1174 -4.68 -45.33 20.30
CA PRO A 1174 -4.33 -46.55 19.59
C PRO A 1174 -4.67 -46.48 18.10
N LEU A 1175 -3.68 -46.78 17.25
CA LEU A 1175 -3.81 -46.76 15.79
C LEU A 1175 -3.80 -48.18 15.25
N THR A 1176 -4.77 -48.52 14.40
CA THR A 1176 -4.80 -49.79 13.65
C THR A 1176 -4.55 -49.52 12.17
N PRO A 1177 -3.44 -49.98 11.58
CA PRO A 1177 -3.18 -49.80 10.15
C PRO A 1177 -4.31 -50.36 9.28
N VAL A 1178 -4.64 -49.67 8.19
CA VAL A 1178 -5.61 -50.12 7.18
C VAL A 1178 -4.84 -50.59 5.96
N GLY A 1179 -4.75 -51.91 5.76
CA GLY A 1179 -4.21 -52.51 4.55
C GLY A 1179 -5.16 -52.42 3.36
N PRO A 1180 -4.68 -52.72 2.13
CA PRO A 1180 -5.46 -52.53 0.90
C PRO A 1180 -6.82 -53.26 0.85
N THR A 1181 -6.90 -54.43 1.48
CA THR A 1181 -8.12 -55.25 1.52
C THR A 1181 -8.94 -55.08 2.79
N ASP A 1182 -8.42 -54.36 3.79
CA ASP A 1182 -9.14 -54.09 5.03
C ASP A 1182 -10.34 -53.20 4.75
N THR A 1183 -11.42 -53.39 5.50
CA THR A 1183 -12.66 -52.64 5.28
C THR A 1183 -12.87 -51.57 6.35
N VAL A 1184 -13.37 -50.42 5.91
CA VAL A 1184 -13.75 -49.30 6.75
C VAL A 1184 -15.20 -48.94 6.42
N ARG A 1185 -16.06 -49.02 7.43
CA ARG A 1185 -17.42 -48.49 7.36
C ARG A 1185 -17.35 -46.98 7.54
N LEU A 1186 -17.61 -46.22 6.48
CA LEU A 1186 -17.40 -44.77 6.43
C LEU A 1186 -18.73 -44.04 6.20
N VAL A 1187 -18.96 -42.97 6.95
CA VAL A 1187 -20.00 -41.98 6.64
C VAL A 1187 -19.38 -40.81 5.86
N THR A 1188 -20.03 -40.41 4.77
CA THR A 1188 -19.70 -39.23 3.96
C THR A 1188 -20.99 -38.46 3.64
N ASN A 1189 -20.95 -37.51 2.71
CA ASN A 1189 -22.13 -36.79 2.22
C ASN A 1189 -22.50 -37.19 0.78
N ASP A 1190 -23.74 -36.91 0.38
CA ASP A 1190 -24.31 -37.26 -0.92
C ASP A 1190 -23.62 -36.59 -2.11
N PHE A 1191 -23.13 -35.36 -1.96
CA PHE A 1191 -22.30 -34.68 -2.94
C PHE A 1191 -21.04 -35.48 -3.26
N MET A 1192 -20.24 -35.81 -2.25
CA MET A 1192 -19.00 -36.58 -2.42
C MET A 1192 -19.28 -38.01 -2.90
N PHE A 1193 -20.30 -38.67 -2.36
CA PHE A 1193 -20.70 -40.01 -2.80
C PHE A 1193 -21.13 -40.04 -4.28
N GLY A 1194 -21.78 -38.96 -4.75
CA GLY A 1194 -22.17 -38.77 -6.14
C GLY A 1194 -20.99 -38.53 -7.10
N GLY A 1195 -19.78 -38.37 -6.57
CA GLY A 1195 -18.55 -38.08 -7.31
C GLY A 1195 -18.12 -36.61 -7.30
N GLY A 1196 -18.81 -35.76 -6.52
CA GLY A 1196 -18.46 -34.36 -6.35
C GLY A 1196 -17.03 -34.17 -5.86
N ASP A 1197 -16.41 -33.04 -6.21
CA ASP A 1197 -14.99 -32.73 -5.92
C ASP A 1197 -14.01 -33.80 -6.47
N GLY A 1198 -14.42 -34.57 -7.48
CA GLY A 1198 -13.64 -35.65 -8.09
C GLY A 1198 -13.66 -36.98 -7.31
N TYR A 1199 -14.46 -37.10 -6.24
CA TYR A 1199 -14.54 -38.31 -5.39
C TYR A 1199 -15.32 -39.48 -6.04
N THR A 1200 -15.15 -39.71 -7.34
CA THR A 1200 -15.86 -40.74 -8.12
C THR A 1200 -15.73 -42.16 -7.55
N ILE A 1201 -14.62 -42.44 -6.83
CA ILE A 1201 -14.39 -43.72 -6.16
C ILE A 1201 -15.40 -44.00 -5.04
N LEU A 1202 -15.95 -42.96 -4.39
CA LEU A 1202 -16.90 -43.14 -3.28
C LEU A 1202 -18.22 -43.77 -3.75
N GLY A 1203 -18.62 -43.55 -5.01
CA GLY A 1203 -19.79 -44.20 -5.59
C GLY A 1203 -19.68 -45.73 -5.73
N GLN A 1204 -18.48 -46.30 -5.57
CA GLN A 1204 -18.21 -47.74 -5.66
C GLN A 1204 -18.22 -48.45 -4.31
N GLY A 1205 -18.59 -47.77 -3.22
CA GLY A 1205 -18.69 -48.37 -1.90
C GLY A 1205 -19.73 -49.50 -1.82
N ALA A 1206 -19.46 -50.52 -1.01
CA ALA A 1206 -20.40 -51.62 -0.76
C ALA A 1206 -21.32 -51.31 0.44
N ASN A 1207 -22.39 -52.10 0.62
CA ASN A 1207 -23.31 -51.98 1.76
C ASN A 1207 -23.85 -50.54 1.97
N VAL A 1208 -24.28 -49.89 0.88
CA VAL A 1208 -24.68 -48.49 0.89
C VAL A 1208 -26.00 -48.28 1.64
N LEU A 1209 -26.03 -47.30 2.55
CA LEU A 1209 -27.23 -46.75 3.17
C LEU A 1209 -27.45 -45.33 2.62
N ASN A 1210 -28.51 -45.13 1.84
CA ASN A 1210 -28.86 -43.87 1.15
C ASN A 1210 -30.39 -43.77 0.95
N PRO A 1211 -31.05 -42.65 1.31
CA PRO A 1211 -30.49 -41.47 1.96
C PRO A 1211 -30.29 -41.67 3.46
N GLY A 1212 -29.22 -41.10 4.02
CA GLY A 1212 -29.07 -40.92 5.47
C GLY A 1212 -29.76 -39.65 5.95
N ASP A 1213 -29.44 -39.22 7.17
CA ASP A 1213 -29.93 -37.99 7.79
C ASP A 1213 -29.32 -36.73 7.15
N GLY A 1214 -29.99 -35.59 7.30
CA GLY A 1214 -29.48 -34.29 6.84
C GLY A 1214 -28.22 -33.87 7.60
N LEU A 1215 -27.16 -33.50 6.89
CA LEU A 1215 -25.86 -33.20 7.49
C LEU A 1215 -25.94 -32.02 8.47
N LEU A 1216 -26.65 -30.95 8.09
CA LEU A 1216 -26.88 -29.79 8.96
C LEU A 1216 -27.54 -30.19 10.28
N GLU A 1217 -28.61 -30.98 10.24
CA GLU A 1217 -29.33 -31.41 11.45
C GLU A 1217 -28.45 -32.28 12.35
N ILE A 1218 -27.65 -33.17 11.77
CA ILE A 1218 -26.69 -33.99 12.53
C ILE A 1218 -25.66 -33.10 13.26
N SER A 1219 -25.15 -32.07 12.59
CA SER A 1219 -24.19 -31.15 13.19
C SER A 1219 -24.82 -30.28 14.28
N ILE A 1220 -26.08 -29.86 14.11
CA ILE A 1220 -26.85 -29.15 15.13
C ILE A 1220 -27.07 -30.03 16.37
N ASP A 1221 -27.53 -31.27 16.17
CA ASP A 1221 -27.71 -32.27 17.25
C ASP A 1221 -26.40 -32.46 18.03
N TYR A 1222 -25.28 -32.55 17.32
CA TYR A 1222 -23.96 -32.72 17.93
C TYR A 1222 -23.57 -31.52 18.78
N VAL A 1223 -23.74 -30.29 18.28
CA VAL A 1223 -23.45 -29.06 19.04
C VAL A 1223 -24.32 -29.00 20.29
N ALA A 1224 -25.61 -29.30 20.18
CA ALA A 1224 -26.54 -29.31 21.32
C ALA A 1224 -26.14 -30.34 22.39
N ALA A 1225 -25.74 -31.55 21.96
CA ALA A 1225 -25.35 -32.62 22.86
C ALA A 1225 -23.96 -32.42 23.53
N ASN A 1226 -23.07 -31.63 22.91
CA ASN A 1226 -21.68 -31.46 23.35
C ASN A 1226 -21.34 -30.01 23.72
N SER A 1227 -22.34 -29.19 24.05
CA SER A 1227 -22.14 -27.78 24.40
C SER A 1227 -21.46 -27.61 25.78
N PRO A 1228 -20.38 -26.81 25.92
CA PRO A 1228 -19.70 -26.08 24.85
C PRO A 1228 -18.80 -26.97 24.00
N VAL A 1229 -18.89 -26.86 22.67
CA VAL A 1229 -17.97 -27.55 21.76
C VAL A 1229 -16.60 -26.87 21.73
N ALA A 1230 -15.53 -27.66 21.62
CA ALA A 1230 -14.15 -27.18 21.63
C ALA A 1230 -13.24 -27.98 20.67
N PRO A 1231 -13.60 -28.07 19.37
CA PRO A 1231 -12.80 -28.80 18.39
C PRO A 1231 -11.46 -28.10 18.14
N VAL A 1232 -10.38 -28.86 17.98
CA VAL A 1232 -9.05 -28.34 17.64
C VAL A 1232 -8.46 -29.13 16.46
N VAL A 1233 -7.39 -28.62 15.86
CA VAL A 1233 -6.55 -29.40 14.93
C VAL A 1233 -5.71 -30.37 15.75
N GLU A 1234 -5.80 -31.66 15.45
CA GLU A 1234 -5.24 -32.75 16.28
C GLU A 1234 -4.14 -33.54 15.57
N GLY A 1235 -3.90 -33.26 14.28
CA GLY A 1235 -2.97 -34.05 13.45
C GLY A 1235 -3.61 -35.36 12.97
N ARG A 1236 -4.90 -35.31 12.64
CA ARG A 1236 -5.63 -36.38 11.93
C ARG A 1236 -5.10 -36.54 10.52
N ILE A 1237 -4.62 -35.45 9.91
CA ILE A 1237 -3.99 -35.44 8.59
C ILE A 1237 -2.60 -34.84 8.71
N VAL A 1238 -1.58 -35.58 8.27
CA VAL A 1238 -0.17 -35.18 8.39
C VAL A 1238 0.48 -35.15 7.02
N ARG A 1239 1.02 -33.98 6.64
CA ARG A 1239 1.89 -33.86 5.47
C ARG A 1239 3.34 -34.12 5.89
N ASN A 1240 3.91 -35.21 5.42
CA ASN A 1240 5.32 -35.53 5.56
C ASN A 1240 6.15 -34.66 4.59
N PRO A 1241 7.40 -34.32 4.98
CA PRO A 1241 8.29 -33.49 4.18
C PRO A 1241 8.71 -34.13 2.86
#